data_AF-A0A9D9HNV4-F1
#
_entry.id   AF-A0A9D9HNV4-F1
#
_cell.length_a   1.000
_cell.length_b   1.000
_cell.length_c   1.000
_cell.angle_alpha   90.00
_cell.angle_beta   90.00
_cell.angle_gamma   90.00
#
_symmetry.space_group_name_H-M   'P 1'
#
loop_
_entity.id
_entity.type
_entity.pdbx_description
1 polymer ?
#
loop_
_entity_poly.entity_id
_entity_poly.type
_entity_poly.pdbx_seq_one_letter_code
_entity_poly.pdbx_strand_id
1 'polypeptide(L)'
;MCRDVSREYGFFENGAGVCRQFPGMQNDSPGAVYDDRRIDMLFFKKIMSGLSPKLIPSGLAALTLFSIFSSCHIYNLSLEDFLKEWTETARVAESRISPEPVYKDSYAHIASGEDTLITYKLVNPQNYDLDETLSWENENSPISGTDYYLEWDANDKNILNLTLKKDFLERLDGTGTKISPSLTLKERKSGRIFGTYSVPALVNSAPPAVIYPVVLRTDVVPGKDTYVICFNLPEMTGIHRDVKTLEISSPYKKTYTITPDGNLSGGGTELTEIYGDTWKPVKEDGAEFNGDKNNRFVGIVTDVLLSGDLTSFTLSLVDEYGLSTSVTASTQASELPSVIASPSGGIITINGTVDFSNLVPGATLVLASDNWYGVEKEDGTPVSGNIEGAGPITLTFTEPGTYNITAYAQMNGAADSDKVIFTYKVVDDSPVYVSDTGNDNNLGTEDKPVATLQRALDLLNGAGFTEGKIVVMGTVQTKEVKINAPDGSTTGSVTTLTVMGGSGSAGGTLENKNGRVFTIGTDGSLTLGENITLTGTNDAGNGGAVYVNGGTFTMKAGSKITESSARYGGGVYVDSNGTFTMDGGAITKNSANIDESGNGNSGGGVCISYGTFTMSKGAVISGNSATGSGGGVFVSGSGKFTMEGGTIGGFDGDSSNSAQNGGGVYIFEGTFTMSGGAVISGNSATSSGGGVYVGGDSPGTSTFTMSDSAVISGNKASGISSSGGGVYVYETGKFTMEGGTIGEIDEASGNSSKSGGGVCVYKGDFTMSDGSISGNIATESGGGVFVQEGTFTMKSTAIIQENEATGGSSHACGGGVYVNVGEFTMNGDAIIQGNEAAGIIEYAGGGGVYVNGGGEFTMNDSAIIQKNNASTDETSKAAAGGGVVVYGNCTFTMSGGIISGNSANNGGGVYVDSNGEFTMSGGTIKGNTATQNGGGVYVAGGTFTVSGSSPVITSNTANNVYLANGNTITIGEDGLTGGSIGVTAEEMTPGTAVQITDKNVNNAASIFTSDVEDYRIVENVNVSSGGTAVFLSDTETSYSTGGNGGVSLGDFGEVLDAIGDTGGDITVFKPVEITEPTTISPPSGATININADGATTVFEVQDGGSLTLGGGDGVVNVSGDPSASSPTADGEEISLINISNGGTVTIADNANIQNNQAGRGVTVDNGRLIMTGGSIKGNTGGYSYGSGVYVSGSTAEFKMSGGEIRGNELKLGKQQNRQGAGVMVCNGATFTLSNNGKITNGKQ
;
A
#
# COMPACT_ATOMS: atom_id res chain seq x y z
N MET A 1 -59.92 -5.42 5.95
CA MET A 1 -58.70 -4.78 5.44
C MET A 1 -58.03 -5.55 4.30
N CYS A 2 -58.02 -6.89 4.24
CA CYS A 2 -57.55 -7.62 3.03
C CYS A 2 -58.47 -7.56 1.80
N ARG A 3 -59.66 -6.93 1.89
CA ARG A 3 -60.62 -6.83 0.78
C ARG A 3 -60.51 -5.52 -0.01
N ASP A 4 -59.78 -4.53 0.50
CA ASP A 4 -59.59 -3.23 -0.18
C ASP A 4 -58.24 -3.13 -0.92
N VAL A 5 -57.27 -4.00 -0.63
CA VAL A 5 -55.93 -3.99 -1.27
C VAL A 5 -55.89 -4.75 -2.60
N SER A 6 -56.82 -5.69 -2.85
CA SER A 6 -56.83 -6.48 -4.09
C SER A 6 -57.42 -5.73 -5.30
N ARG A 7 -57.90 -4.48 -5.12
CA ARG A 7 -58.51 -3.68 -6.20
C ARG A 7 -57.57 -2.65 -6.83
N GLU A 8 -56.37 -2.45 -6.28
CA GLU A 8 -55.43 -1.41 -6.75
C GLU A 8 -54.23 -1.95 -7.53
N TYR A 9 -53.94 -3.26 -7.49
CA TYR A 9 -52.69 -3.84 -8.04
C TYR A 9 -52.86 -5.09 -8.93
N GLY A 10 -54.03 -5.25 -9.54
CA GLY A 10 -54.40 -6.29 -10.54
C GLY A 10 -53.38 -7.39 -10.87
N PHE A 11 -53.53 -8.55 -10.24
CA PHE A 11 -53.08 -9.85 -10.77
C PHE A 11 -54.07 -10.92 -10.31
N PHE A 12 -54.97 -11.36 -11.20
CA PHE A 12 -55.58 -12.71 -11.31
C PHE A 12 -56.77 -12.66 -12.29
N GLU A 13 -56.54 -13.13 -13.52
CA GLU A 13 -57.54 -13.74 -14.43
C GLU A 13 -56.88 -15.06 -14.88
N ASN A 14 -57.43 -16.27 -14.82
CA ASN A 14 -58.73 -16.86 -14.48
C ASN A 14 -58.41 -18.19 -13.75
N GLY A 15 -59.02 -18.56 -12.61
CA GLY A 15 -60.36 -19.15 -12.48
C GLY A 15 -60.30 -20.67 -12.66
N ALA A 16 -60.70 -21.58 -11.76
CA ALA A 16 -61.64 -21.57 -10.65
C ALA A 16 -61.23 -22.63 -9.58
N GLY A 17 -61.38 -22.37 -8.28
CA GLY A 17 -62.45 -22.94 -7.41
C GLY A 17 -62.08 -24.34 -6.90
N VAL A 18 -61.91 -24.63 -5.60
CA VAL A 18 -62.89 -24.49 -4.50
C VAL A 18 -62.19 -24.32 -3.15
N CYS A 19 -62.75 -23.45 -2.31
CA CYS A 19 -62.39 -23.17 -0.92
C CYS A 19 -63.49 -23.72 0.01
N ARG A 20 -63.16 -24.36 1.15
CA ARG A 20 -64.01 -24.47 2.37
C ARG A 20 -63.09 -24.66 3.60
N GLN A 21 -62.94 -23.64 4.45
CA GLN A 21 -63.68 -23.37 5.71
C GLN A 21 -63.27 -24.26 6.90
N PHE A 22 -62.69 -23.65 7.95
CA PHE A 22 -62.87 -24.07 9.34
C PHE A 22 -63.14 -22.86 10.25
N PRO A 23 -64.25 -22.88 11.03
CA PRO A 23 -64.53 -21.98 12.13
C PRO A 23 -64.22 -22.62 13.50
N GLY A 24 -63.93 -21.80 14.52
CA GLY A 24 -64.10 -22.17 15.93
C GLY A 24 -62.90 -21.95 16.84
N MET A 25 -62.80 -20.75 17.43
CA MET A 25 -61.99 -20.49 18.64
C MET A 25 -62.80 -20.88 19.88
N GLN A 26 -62.22 -21.66 20.80
CA GLN A 26 -62.49 -21.55 22.23
C GLN A 26 -61.24 -21.96 23.03
N ASN A 27 -60.96 -21.17 24.07
CA ASN A 27 -59.83 -21.27 24.99
C ASN A 27 -59.70 -22.65 25.63
N ASP A 28 -58.49 -23.22 25.58
CA ASP A 28 -57.65 -23.55 26.74
C ASP A 28 -56.41 -24.30 26.22
N SER A 29 -55.22 -23.88 26.65
CA SER A 29 -53.91 -24.57 26.66
C SER A 29 -52.75 -23.85 25.93
N PRO A 30 -51.56 -23.74 26.56
CA PRO A 30 -50.40 -23.01 26.05
C PRO A 30 -49.54 -23.88 25.13
N GLY A 31 -49.06 -23.31 24.04
CA GLY A 31 -48.20 -23.97 23.07
C GLY A 31 -48.72 -23.75 21.67
N ALA A 32 -48.27 -22.67 21.04
CA ALA A 32 -48.26 -22.47 19.61
C ALA A 32 -46.84 -22.01 19.26
N VAL A 33 -46.03 -22.91 18.70
CA VAL A 33 -44.75 -22.54 18.09
C VAL A 33 -45.11 -21.79 16.81
N TYR A 34 -45.21 -20.47 16.93
CA TYR A 34 -45.31 -19.57 15.79
C TYR A 34 -43.93 -19.48 15.14
N ASP A 35 -43.86 -19.94 13.91
CA ASP A 35 -42.90 -19.50 12.90
C ASP A 35 -43.12 -18.01 12.65
N ASP A 36 -42.39 -17.16 13.37
CA ASP A 36 -42.39 -15.73 13.10
C ASP A 36 -41.09 -15.05 13.58
N ARG A 37 -39.98 -15.29 12.87
CA ARG A 37 -38.76 -14.45 12.99
C ARG A 37 -38.09 -14.13 11.66
N ARG A 38 -38.83 -14.15 10.54
CA ARG A 38 -38.51 -13.36 9.34
C ARG A 38 -39.49 -12.20 9.20
N ILE A 39 -39.43 -11.26 10.14
CA ILE A 39 -39.90 -9.89 9.88
C ILE A 39 -38.66 -9.05 9.63
N ASP A 40 -38.46 -8.79 8.35
CA ASP A 40 -37.35 -8.04 7.79
C ASP A 40 -37.08 -6.72 8.53
N MET A 41 -35.80 -6.41 8.65
CA MET A 41 -35.27 -5.07 8.97
C MET A 41 -35.81 -3.97 8.02
N LEU A 42 -36.45 -4.35 6.90
CA LEU A 42 -37.21 -3.46 6.01
C LEU A 42 -38.54 -2.96 6.60
N PHE A 43 -39.21 -3.73 7.47
CA PHE A 43 -40.49 -3.33 8.07
C PHE A 43 -40.30 -2.25 9.14
N PHE A 44 -39.23 -2.35 9.93
CA PHE A 44 -38.86 -1.35 10.95
C PHE A 44 -38.38 -0.02 10.33
N LYS A 45 -37.65 -0.07 9.20
CA LYS A 45 -37.23 1.12 8.44
C LYS A 45 -38.41 1.86 7.78
N LYS A 46 -39.49 1.16 7.44
CA LYS A 46 -40.71 1.74 6.84
C LYS A 46 -41.64 2.40 7.86
N ILE A 47 -41.67 1.93 9.10
CA ILE A 47 -42.49 2.53 10.17
C ILE A 47 -41.84 3.82 10.67
N MET A 48 -40.51 3.85 10.83
CA MET A 48 -39.79 5.04 11.31
C MET A 48 -39.73 6.19 10.31
N SER A 49 -39.91 5.95 9.00
CA SER A 49 -39.92 6.98 7.97
C SER A 49 -41.30 7.61 7.71
N GLY A 50 -42.36 7.10 8.32
CA GLY A 50 -43.75 7.55 8.08
C GLY A 50 -44.36 8.46 9.16
N LEU A 51 -43.71 8.68 10.29
CA LEU A 51 -44.28 9.45 11.40
C LEU A 51 -43.95 10.94 11.29
N SER A 52 -44.81 11.69 10.61
CA SER A 52 -44.97 13.14 10.82
C SER A 52 -46.24 13.41 11.65
N PRO A 53 -46.29 14.46 12.49
CA PRO A 53 -47.13 14.48 13.68
C PRO A 53 -48.49 15.11 13.36
N LYS A 54 -49.55 14.30 13.27
CA LYS A 54 -50.92 14.81 13.38
C LYS A 54 -51.95 13.69 13.60
N LEU A 55 -52.75 13.88 14.66
CA LEU A 55 -53.95 13.16 15.11
C LEU A 55 -53.80 11.96 16.05
N ILE A 56 -53.94 12.25 17.34
CA ILE A 56 -54.63 11.44 18.37
C ILE A 56 -55.95 12.21 18.64
N PRO A 57 -57.16 11.60 18.72
CA PRO A 57 -57.52 10.78 19.89
C PRO A 57 -58.58 9.69 19.71
N SER A 58 -58.31 8.48 20.20
CA SER A 58 -59.28 7.70 20.99
C SER A 58 -58.58 6.57 21.74
N GLY A 59 -58.62 6.66 23.07
CA GLY A 59 -57.91 5.81 24.04
C GLY A 59 -58.48 4.41 24.21
N LEU A 60 -58.77 3.70 23.11
CA LEU A 60 -59.22 2.30 23.16
C LEU A 60 -58.35 1.34 22.34
N ALA A 61 -57.52 1.85 21.40
CA ALA A 61 -56.53 1.05 20.68
C ALA A 61 -55.19 0.92 21.42
N ALA A 62 -54.91 1.78 22.40
CA ALA A 62 -53.66 1.77 23.15
C ALA A 62 -53.64 0.72 24.27
N LEU A 63 -54.79 0.27 24.78
CA LEU A 63 -54.84 -0.75 25.84
C LEU A 63 -54.73 -2.18 25.31
N THR A 64 -55.19 -2.45 24.09
CA THR A 64 -55.12 -3.79 23.48
C THR A 64 -53.78 -4.09 22.83
N LEU A 65 -53.03 -3.07 22.38
CA LEU A 65 -51.64 -3.28 21.97
C LEU A 65 -50.72 -3.48 23.19
N PHE A 66 -50.91 -2.76 24.30
CA PHE A 66 -50.02 -2.91 25.46
C PHE A 66 -50.10 -4.29 26.14
N SER A 67 -51.26 -4.95 26.09
CA SER A 67 -51.46 -6.28 26.68
C SER A 67 -50.90 -7.45 25.86
N ILE A 68 -50.58 -7.25 24.58
CA ILE A 68 -50.01 -8.29 23.70
C ILE A 68 -48.46 -8.23 23.71
N PHE A 69 -47.87 -7.10 24.09
CA PHE A 69 -46.41 -6.94 24.15
C PHE A 69 -45.79 -7.10 25.55
N SER A 70 -46.60 -7.15 26.61
CA SER A 70 -46.09 -7.35 27.98
C SER A 70 -45.49 -8.74 28.25
N SER A 71 -45.68 -9.72 27.36
CA SER A 71 -45.13 -11.07 27.47
C SER A 71 -43.86 -11.31 26.65
N CYS A 72 -43.39 -10.34 25.85
CA CYS A 72 -42.16 -10.47 25.06
C CYS A 72 -41.00 -9.75 25.76
N HIS A 73 -40.03 -10.53 26.27
CA HIS A 73 -38.88 -10.05 27.04
C HIS A 73 -38.08 -8.94 26.33
N ILE A 74 -37.98 -9.03 25.01
CA ILE A 74 -37.23 -8.10 24.13
C ILE A 74 -37.77 -6.65 24.15
N TYR A 75 -39.07 -6.45 24.35
CA TYR A 75 -39.66 -5.10 24.27
C TYR A 75 -39.65 -4.34 25.60
N ASN A 76 -39.15 -4.97 26.68
CA ASN A 76 -38.97 -4.35 27.99
C ASN A 76 -37.50 -4.00 28.30
N LEU A 77 -36.56 -4.24 27.37
CA LEU A 77 -35.14 -3.90 27.50
C LEU A 77 -34.87 -2.47 27.04
N SER A 78 -33.89 -1.80 27.65
CA SER A 78 -33.38 -0.53 27.11
C SER A 78 -32.75 -0.78 25.74
N LEU A 79 -32.68 0.23 24.85
CA LEU A 79 -32.05 0.07 23.53
C LEU A 79 -30.60 -0.43 23.64
N GLU A 80 -29.90 -0.03 24.69
CA GLU A 80 -28.53 -0.44 24.98
C GLU A 80 -28.47 -1.92 25.39
N ASP A 81 -29.37 -2.38 26.26
CA ASP A 81 -29.47 -3.80 26.65
C ASP A 81 -29.96 -4.69 25.50
N PHE A 82 -30.86 -4.20 24.64
CA PHE A 82 -31.29 -4.89 23.43
C PHE A 82 -30.13 -5.07 22.45
N LEU A 83 -29.37 -4.02 22.15
CA LEU A 83 -28.20 -4.15 21.27
C LEU A 83 -27.14 -5.06 21.88
N LYS A 84 -26.93 -4.99 23.19
CA LYS A 84 -26.01 -5.86 23.94
C LYS A 84 -26.39 -7.34 23.85
N GLU A 85 -27.68 -7.67 23.84
CA GLU A 85 -28.17 -9.04 23.65
C GLU A 85 -27.84 -9.58 22.25
N TRP A 86 -27.82 -8.72 21.22
CA TRP A 86 -27.51 -9.10 19.85
C TRP A 86 -26.01 -9.11 19.53
N THR A 87 -25.21 -8.29 20.21
CA THR A 87 -23.77 -8.16 19.98
C THR A 87 -22.89 -8.91 20.98
N GLU A 88 -23.38 -9.28 22.17
CA GLU A 88 -22.57 -9.87 23.25
C GLU A 88 -23.10 -11.21 23.81
N THR A 89 -24.23 -11.74 23.33
CA THR A 89 -24.81 -13.00 23.85
C THR A 89 -24.82 -14.09 22.78
N ALA A 90 -24.17 -15.22 23.08
CA ALA A 90 -24.25 -16.41 22.23
C ALA A 90 -25.62 -17.08 22.39
N ARG A 91 -26.30 -17.42 21.29
CA ARG A 91 -27.65 -18.03 21.32
C ARG A 91 -27.90 -18.95 20.13
N VAL A 92 -28.89 -19.84 20.27
CA VAL A 92 -29.45 -20.59 19.13
C VAL A 92 -30.31 -19.63 18.29
N ALA A 93 -29.98 -19.48 17.02
CA ALA A 93 -30.72 -18.61 16.09
C ALA A 93 -31.80 -19.38 15.32
N GLU A 94 -31.49 -20.62 14.91
CA GLU A 94 -32.45 -21.53 14.29
C GLU A 94 -32.14 -22.98 14.69
N SER A 95 -33.17 -23.82 14.70
CA SER A 95 -33.04 -25.27 14.84
C SER A 95 -33.81 -25.96 13.72
N ARG A 96 -33.25 -27.02 13.14
CA ARG A 96 -33.91 -27.84 12.11
C ARG A 96 -33.87 -29.31 12.50
N ILE A 97 -34.96 -30.03 12.22
CA ILE A 97 -35.08 -31.46 12.46
C ILE A 97 -35.10 -32.14 11.09
N SER A 98 -34.27 -33.17 10.93
CA SER A 98 -34.16 -33.98 9.71
C SER A 98 -34.19 -35.47 10.08
N PRO A 99 -35.04 -36.31 9.46
CA PRO A 99 -36.03 -35.97 8.42
C PRO A 99 -37.07 -34.95 8.89
N GLU A 100 -37.67 -34.22 7.95
CA GLU A 100 -38.63 -33.17 8.29
C GLU A 100 -39.85 -33.78 9.02
N PRO A 101 -40.09 -33.38 10.29
CA PRO A 101 -41.11 -34.04 11.11
C PRO A 101 -42.50 -33.50 10.77
N VAL A 102 -43.54 -34.26 11.13
CA VAL A 102 -44.91 -33.77 11.02
C VAL A 102 -45.21 -32.89 12.23
N TYR A 103 -45.49 -31.61 12.01
CA TYR A 103 -45.84 -30.69 13.10
C TYR A 103 -47.33 -30.77 13.40
N LYS A 104 -47.67 -31.12 14.64
CA LYS A 104 -49.06 -31.18 15.10
C LYS A 104 -49.16 -30.90 16.60
N ASP A 105 -50.16 -30.13 17.00
CA ASP A 105 -50.40 -29.71 18.39
C ASP A 105 -49.15 -29.09 19.07
N SER A 106 -48.37 -28.34 18.29
CA SER A 106 -47.14 -27.61 18.69
C SER A 106 -45.94 -28.47 19.09
N TYR A 107 -45.98 -29.76 18.79
CA TYR A 107 -44.84 -30.67 18.85
C TYR A 107 -44.43 -31.10 17.44
N ALA A 108 -43.13 -31.33 17.25
CA ALA A 108 -42.61 -32.09 16.12
C ALA A 108 -42.82 -33.59 16.38
N HIS A 109 -43.58 -34.27 15.54
CA HIS A 109 -43.78 -35.73 15.58
C HIS A 109 -42.66 -36.37 14.75
N ILE A 110 -41.67 -36.90 15.47
CA ILE A 110 -40.49 -37.52 14.89
C ILE A 110 -40.80 -38.99 14.59
N ALA A 111 -40.61 -39.39 13.33
CA ALA A 111 -40.73 -40.78 12.92
C ALA A 111 -39.56 -41.62 13.45
N SER A 112 -39.83 -42.86 13.85
CA SER A 112 -38.81 -43.72 14.44
C SER A 112 -38.06 -44.59 13.44
N GLY A 113 -38.35 -44.45 12.13
CA GLY A 113 -37.83 -45.35 11.09
C GLY A 113 -36.33 -45.23 10.82
N GLU A 114 -35.72 -44.12 11.24
CA GLU A 114 -34.30 -43.80 11.04
C GLU A 114 -33.76 -42.87 12.13
N ASP A 115 -32.44 -42.64 12.13
CA ASP A 115 -31.80 -41.66 13.01
C ASP A 115 -32.34 -40.26 12.70
N THR A 116 -32.64 -39.48 13.73
CA THR A 116 -33.12 -38.10 13.57
C THR A 116 -32.05 -37.11 14.01
N LEU A 117 -31.68 -36.21 13.11
CA LEU A 117 -30.73 -35.14 13.37
C LEU A 117 -31.46 -33.83 13.71
N ILE A 118 -31.12 -33.25 14.85
CA ILE A 118 -31.52 -31.89 15.24
C ILE A 118 -30.28 -30.98 15.14
N THR A 119 -30.25 -30.13 14.13
CA THR A 119 -29.16 -29.16 13.91
C THR A 119 -29.51 -27.83 14.54
N TYR A 120 -28.67 -27.35 15.45
CA TYR A 120 -28.74 -26.03 16.06
C TYR A 120 -27.74 -25.10 15.39
N LYS A 121 -28.21 -24.04 14.74
CA LYS A 121 -27.35 -22.98 14.23
C LYS A 121 -27.29 -21.85 15.25
N LEU A 122 -26.08 -21.52 15.66
CA LEU A 122 -25.78 -20.55 16.70
C LEU A 122 -25.37 -19.21 16.09
N VAL A 123 -25.61 -18.16 16.85
CA VAL A 123 -25.02 -16.84 16.62
C VAL A 123 -24.13 -16.55 17.81
N ASN A 124 -22.82 -16.49 17.57
CA ASN A 124 -21.78 -16.23 18.56
C ASN A 124 -20.98 -14.97 18.18
N PRO A 125 -21.55 -13.76 18.39
CA PRO A 125 -21.05 -12.51 17.82
C PRO A 125 -19.68 -12.07 18.37
N GLN A 126 -19.26 -12.59 19.52
CA GLN A 126 -17.94 -12.31 20.14
C GLN A 126 -16.99 -13.51 20.08
N ASN A 127 -17.36 -14.58 19.37
CA ASN A 127 -16.56 -15.81 19.23
C ASN A 127 -16.13 -16.42 20.59
N TYR A 128 -17.05 -16.48 21.56
CA TYR A 128 -16.81 -17.11 22.86
C TYR A 128 -16.43 -18.59 22.67
N ASP A 129 -15.53 -19.11 23.50
CA ASP A 129 -15.25 -20.54 23.61
C ASP A 129 -16.40 -21.21 24.38
N LEU A 130 -17.30 -21.87 23.65
CA LEU A 130 -18.54 -22.42 24.20
C LEU A 130 -18.37 -23.88 24.66
N ASP A 131 -19.13 -24.23 25.69
CA ASP A 131 -19.35 -25.59 26.17
C ASP A 131 -20.86 -25.79 26.31
N GLU A 132 -21.34 -26.99 26.05
CA GLU A 132 -22.75 -27.32 25.94
C GLU A 132 -23.22 -28.27 27.04
N THR A 133 -24.50 -28.22 27.38
CA THR A 133 -25.12 -29.20 28.29
C THR A 133 -26.55 -29.47 27.84
N LEU A 134 -26.87 -30.74 27.64
CA LEU A 134 -28.18 -31.19 27.18
C LEU A 134 -28.99 -31.77 28.34
N SER A 135 -30.26 -31.41 28.40
CA SER A 135 -31.23 -31.89 29.38
C SER A 135 -32.55 -32.26 28.69
N TRP A 136 -33.36 -33.09 29.34
CA TRP A 136 -34.54 -33.73 28.74
C TRP A 136 -35.75 -33.63 29.67
N GLU A 137 -36.96 -33.68 29.12
CA GLU A 137 -38.21 -33.40 29.85
C GLU A 137 -38.68 -34.55 30.78
N ASN A 138 -38.30 -35.82 30.52
CA ASN A 138 -38.86 -37.01 31.20
C ASN A 138 -37.83 -37.89 31.98
N GLU A 139 -38.33 -38.71 32.91
CA GLU A 139 -37.54 -39.58 33.84
C GLU A 139 -36.74 -40.71 33.15
N ASN A 140 -37.03 -41.04 31.88
CA ASN A 140 -36.24 -41.97 31.06
C ASN A 140 -35.25 -41.20 30.17
N SER A 141 -34.27 -40.54 30.80
CA SER A 141 -33.31 -39.69 30.06
C SER A 141 -32.48 -40.51 29.06
N PRO A 142 -32.35 -40.06 27.79
CA PRO A 142 -31.49 -40.69 26.79
C PRO A 142 -30.05 -40.81 27.26
N ILE A 143 -29.36 -41.89 26.90
CA ILE A 143 -27.96 -42.13 27.24
C ILE A 143 -27.04 -41.61 26.12
N SER A 144 -26.14 -40.67 26.44
CA SER A 144 -25.15 -40.15 25.50
C SER A 144 -24.20 -41.23 25.00
N GLY A 145 -23.94 -41.25 23.70
CA GLY A 145 -23.09 -42.24 23.03
C GLY A 145 -23.78 -43.57 22.73
N THR A 146 -25.06 -43.73 23.08
CA THR A 146 -25.86 -44.92 22.74
C THR A 146 -27.21 -44.53 22.16
N ASP A 147 -27.99 -43.72 22.88
CA ASP A 147 -29.30 -43.26 22.43
C ASP A 147 -29.20 -41.97 21.61
N TYR A 148 -28.17 -41.16 21.86
CA TYR A 148 -27.90 -39.96 21.08
C TYR A 148 -26.41 -39.60 21.04
N TYR A 149 -26.02 -38.84 20.03
CA TYR A 149 -24.72 -38.18 19.92
C TYR A 149 -24.93 -36.67 19.81
N LEU A 150 -24.06 -35.89 20.46
CA LEU A 150 -24.04 -34.43 20.36
C LEU A 150 -22.62 -34.01 19.96
N GLU A 151 -22.47 -33.39 18.81
CA GLU A 151 -21.16 -33.01 18.28
C GLU A 151 -21.21 -31.66 17.56
N TRP A 152 -20.12 -30.91 17.69
CA TRP A 152 -19.90 -29.70 16.91
C TRP A 152 -19.53 -30.07 15.49
N ASP A 153 -20.05 -29.31 14.53
CA ASP A 153 -19.63 -29.47 13.14
C ASP A 153 -18.13 -29.17 12.99
N ALA A 154 -17.41 -30.05 12.29
CA ALA A 154 -15.96 -29.96 12.17
C ALA A 154 -15.51 -28.75 11.33
N ASN A 155 -16.39 -28.23 10.47
CA ASN A 155 -16.10 -27.17 9.51
C ASN A 155 -16.75 -25.83 9.91
N ASP A 156 -17.83 -25.84 10.70
CA ASP A 156 -18.46 -24.62 11.24
C ASP A 156 -18.72 -24.70 12.75
N LYS A 157 -17.94 -23.93 13.52
CA LYS A 157 -18.04 -23.84 14.98
C LYS A 157 -19.34 -23.19 15.48
N ASN A 158 -20.20 -22.69 14.59
CA ASN A 158 -21.52 -22.17 14.93
C ASN A 158 -22.64 -23.20 14.70
N ILE A 159 -22.32 -24.45 14.34
CA ILE A 159 -23.31 -25.50 14.11
C ILE A 159 -23.08 -26.64 15.12
N LEU A 160 -24.13 -27.02 15.83
CA LEU A 160 -24.15 -28.14 16.76
C LEU A 160 -25.21 -29.15 16.36
N ASN A 161 -24.81 -30.42 16.23
CA ASN A 161 -25.63 -31.51 15.71
C ASN A 161 -25.99 -32.50 16.83
N LEU A 162 -27.28 -32.67 17.09
CA LEU A 162 -27.83 -33.68 18.01
C LEU A 162 -28.48 -34.81 17.21
N THR A 163 -27.83 -35.98 17.16
CA THR A 163 -28.35 -37.17 16.47
C THR A 163 -29.04 -38.09 17.47
N LEU A 164 -30.35 -38.26 17.35
CA LEU A 164 -31.15 -39.25 18.07
C LEU A 164 -31.14 -40.56 17.30
N LYS A 165 -30.74 -41.66 17.95
CA LYS A 165 -30.61 -42.97 17.28
C LYS A 165 -31.96 -43.65 17.07
N LYS A 166 -32.12 -44.26 15.90
CA LYS A 166 -33.28 -45.07 15.50
C LYS A 166 -33.72 -46.04 16.60
N ASP A 167 -32.80 -46.85 17.11
CA ASP A 167 -33.07 -47.85 18.14
C ASP A 167 -33.65 -47.24 19.44
N PHE A 168 -33.31 -45.99 19.75
CA PHE A 168 -33.89 -45.24 20.88
C PHE A 168 -35.29 -44.73 20.55
N LEU A 169 -35.48 -44.19 19.34
CA LEU A 169 -36.77 -43.69 18.86
C LEU A 169 -37.81 -44.83 18.74
N GLU A 170 -37.44 -45.98 18.18
CA GLU A 170 -38.33 -47.14 18.02
C GLU A 170 -38.85 -47.68 19.36
N ARG A 171 -38.08 -47.55 20.44
CA ARG A 171 -38.53 -47.94 21.79
C ARG A 171 -39.61 -47.02 22.37
N LEU A 172 -39.70 -45.80 21.86
CA LEU A 172 -40.63 -44.77 22.33
C LEU A 172 -41.83 -44.59 21.40
N ASP A 173 -41.79 -45.12 20.18
CA ASP A 173 -42.86 -44.96 19.21
C ASP A 173 -44.18 -45.60 19.67
N GLY A 174 -45.29 -44.92 19.39
CA GLY A 174 -46.64 -45.30 19.83
C GLY A 174 -46.91 -45.14 21.34
N THR A 175 -45.96 -44.62 22.14
CA THR A 175 -46.16 -44.40 23.59
C THR A 175 -46.64 -42.99 23.96
N GLY A 176 -46.53 -42.03 23.04
CA GLY A 176 -46.79 -40.61 23.30
C GLY A 176 -45.71 -39.91 24.13
N THR A 177 -44.52 -40.51 24.26
CA THR A 177 -43.43 -39.97 25.09
C THR A 177 -42.88 -38.66 24.50
N LYS A 178 -42.95 -37.58 25.28
CA LYS A 178 -42.29 -36.30 24.98
C LYS A 178 -40.81 -36.40 25.33
N ILE A 179 -39.95 -36.07 24.38
CA ILE A 179 -38.49 -36.12 24.57
C ILE A 179 -37.88 -34.73 24.73
N SER A 180 -38.50 -33.71 24.12
CA SER A 180 -38.13 -32.28 24.14
C SER A 180 -36.69 -31.95 24.62
N PRO A 181 -35.65 -32.12 23.78
CA PRO A 181 -34.27 -31.79 24.16
C PRO A 181 -34.11 -30.30 24.47
N SER A 182 -33.41 -29.99 25.57
CA SER A 182 -33.13 -28.65 26.06
C SER A 182 -31.63 -28.41 26.13
N LEU A 183 -31.10 -27.62 25.19
CA LEU A 183 -29.69 -27.29 25.03
C LEU A 183 -29.35 -26.01 25.81
N THR A 184 -28.37 -26.08 26.70
CA THR A 184 -27.83 -24.93 27.43
C THR A 184 -26.42 -24.60 26.95
N LEU A 185 -26.18 -23.33 26.57
CA LEU A 185 -24.88 -22.83 26.15
C LEU A 185 -24.19 -22.08 27.29
N LYS A 186 -22.92 -22.42 27.56
CA LYS A 186 -22.09 -21.78 28.60
C LYS A 186 -20.70 -21.46 28.05
N GLU A 187 -20.08 -20.39 28.51
CA GLU A 187 -18.69 -20.06 28.17
C GLU A 187 -17.72 -20.94 28.98
N ARG A 188 -16.80 -21.64 28.30
CA ARG A 188 -15.88 -22.62 28.90
C ARG A 188 -14.95 -22.02 29.95
N LYS A 189 -14.49 -20.77 29.75
CA LYS A 189 -13.54 -20.10 30.66
C LYS A 189 -14.20 -19.49 31.90
N SER A 190 -15.34 -18.83 31.74
CA SER A 190 -16.00 -18.09 32.83
C SER A 190 -17.11 -18.89 33.52
N GLY A 191 -17.63 -19.94 32.87
CA GLY A 191 -18.82 -20.66 33.30
C GLY A 191 -20.13 -19.89 33.09
N ARG A 192 -20.11 -18.71 32.45
CA ARG A 192 -21.29 -17.89 32.19
C ARG A 192 -22.27 -18.64 31.29
N ILE A 193 -23.52 -18.81 31.75
CA ILE A 193 -24.61 -19.41 30.95
C ILE A 193 -25.28 -18.30 30.14
N PHE A 194 -25.41 -18.52 28.83
CA PHE A 194 -26.04 -17.56 27.92
C PHE A 194 -27.55 -17.80 27.74
N GLY A 195 -28.01 -19.03 27.92
CA GLY A 195 -29.44 -19.38 27.87
C GLY A 195 -29.68 -20.87 27.60
N THR A 196 -30.93 -21.31 27.74
CA THR A 196 -31.40 -22.67 27.42
C THR A 196 -32.45 -22.61 26.33
N TYR A 197 -32.30 -23.45 25.31
CA TYR A 197 -33.20 -23.54 24.17
C TYR A 197 -33.79 -24.96 24.08
N SER A 198 -35.12 -25.06 24.07
CA SER A 198 -35.84 -26.34 24.06
C SER A 198 -36.58 -26.55 22.74
N VAL A 199 -36.44 -27.74 22.17
CA VAL A 199 -37.17 -28.15 20.96
C VAL A 199 -38.33 -29.05 21.37
N PRO A 200 -39.61 -28.63 21.28
CA PRO A 200 -40.73 -29.48 21.65
C PRO A 200 -40.90 -30.61 20.63
N ALA A 201 -40.55 -31.83 21.03
CA ALA A 201 -40.58 -33.00 20.18
C ALA A 201 -41.13 -34.23 20.91
N LEU A 202 -41.91 -35.03 20.19
CA LEU A 202 -42.39 -36.34 20.62
C LEU A 202 -42.20 -37.35 19.49
N VAL A 203 -42.09 -38.63 19.85
CA VAL A 203 -41.89 -39.70 18.86
C VAL A 203 -43.25 -40.29 18.48
N ASN A 204 -43.60 -40.23 17.19
CA ASN A 204 -44.81 -40.84 16.64
C ASN A 204 -44.68 -41.04 15.11
N SER A 205 -44.70 -42.29 14.64
CA SER A 205 -44.68 -42.62 13.20
C SER A 205 -46.08 -42.79 12.62
N ALA A 206 -46.31 -42.21 11.43
CA ALA A 206 -47.57 -42.39 10.70
C ALA A 206 -47.86 -43.89 10.43
N PRO A 207 -49.13 -44.33 10.52
CA PRO A 207 -49.49 -45.73 10.35
C PRO A 207 -49.23 -46.22 8.92
N PRO A 208 -48.97 -47.53 8.70
CA PRO A 208 -48.83 -48.09 7.36
C PRO A 208 -50.15 -48.04 6.58
N ALA A 209 -50.09 -48.02 5.25
CA ALA A 209 -51.28 -48.14 4.39
C ALA A 209 -51.89 -49.57 4.47
N VAL A 210 -53.17 -49.72 4.10
CA VAL A 210 -53.76 -51.05 3.92
C VAL A 210 -53.15 -51.78 2.72
N ILE A 211 -53.02 -53.10 2.82
CA ILE A 211 -52.26 -53.92 1.86
C ILE A 211 -53.23 -54.62 0.90
N TYR A 212 -52.89 -54.74 -0.38
CA TYR A 212 -53.70 -55.41 -1.41
C TYR A 212 -55.17 -54.94 -1.53
N PRO A 213 -55.45 -53.63 -1.62
CA PRO A 213 -56.81 -53.18 -1.76
C PRO A 213 -57.31 -53.46 -3.19
N VAL A 214 -58.33 -54.31 -3.31
CA VAL A 214 -58.95 -54.71 -4.57
C VAL A 214 -60.45 -54.44 -4.52
N VAL A 215 -60.99 -53.99 -5.65
CA VAL A 215 -62.43 -53.80 -5.83
C VAL A 215 -62.97 -55.00 -6.59
N LEU A 216 -63.87 -55.74 -5.96
CA LEU A 216 -64.50 -56.94 -6.51
C LEU A 216 -66.02 -56.77 -6.53
N ARG A 217 -66.71 -57.73 -7.14
CA ARG A 217 -68.17 -57.80 -7.21
C ARG A 217 -68.71 -58.80 -6.18
N THR A 218 -69.87 -58.49 -5.60
CA THR A 218 -70.62 -59.41 -4.74
C THR A 218 -72.15 -59.29 -4.88
N ASP A 219 -72.89 -60.35 -4.57
CA ASP A 219 -74.36 -60.48 -4.63
C ASP A 219 -75.02 -60.72 -3.25
N VAL A 220 -74.25 -60.59 -2.16
CA VAL A 220 -74.69 -60.90 -0.78
C VAL A 220 -75.86 -60.05 -0.32
N VAL A 221 -76.03 -58.85 -0.87
CA VAL A 221 -77.20 -58.00 -0.59
C VAL A 221 -78.38 -58.52 -1.43
N PRO A 222 -79.46 -59.06 -0.80
CA PRO A 222 -80.54 -59.70 -1.55
C PRO A 222 -81.17 -58.75 -2.57
N GLY A 223 -80.99 -59.06 -3.87
CA GLY A 223 -81.58 -58.33 -4.99
C GLY A 223 -80.78 -57.16 -5.56
N LYS A 224 -79.49 -56.98 -5.20
CA LYS A 224 -78.60 -55.95 -5.78
C LYS A 224 -77.16 -56.46 -5.93
N ASP A 225 -76.55 -56.27 -7.11
CA ASP A 225 -75.10 -56.42 -7.30
C ASP A 225 -74.36 -55.15 -6.83
N THR A 226 -73.42 -55.27 -5.89
CA THR A 226 -72.65 -54.14 -5.33
C THR A 226 -71.15 -54.41 -5.34
N TYR A 227 -70.35 -53.35 -5.18
CA TYR A 227 -68.89 -53.49 -4.98
C TYR A 227 -68.57 -53.98 -3.57
N VAL A 228 -67.58 -54.87 -3.45
CA VAL A 228 -66.91 -55.20 -2.20
C VAL A 228 -65.45 -54.75 -2.29
N ILE A 229 -65.01 -54.04 -1.26
CA ILE A 229 -63.62 -53.63 -1.11
C ILE A 229 -62.94 -54.67 -0.24
N CYS A 230 -61.92 -55.32 -0.78
CA CYS A 230 -61.17 -56.32 -0.04
C CYS A 230 -59.72 -55.89 0.12
N PHE A 231 -59.14 -56.08 1.30
CA PHE A 231 -57.76 -55.72 1.60
C PHE A 231 -57.25 -56.52 2.82
N ASN A 232 -55.94 -56.51 3.01
CA ASN A 232 -55.28 -56.96 4.23
C ASN A 232 -55.01 -55.77 5.14
N LEU A 233 -55.31 -55.92 6.43
CA LEU A 233 -54.78 -55.02 7.43
C LEU A 233 -53.29 -55.33 7.66
N PRO A 234 -52.41 -54.32 7.72
CA PRO A 234 -51.00 -54.53 8.07
C PRO A 234 -50.87 -55.06 9.51
N GLU A 235 -49.75 -55.71 9.82
CA GLU A 235 -49.45 -56.13 11.20
C GLU A 235 -49.30 -54.90 12.11
N MET A 236 -50.10 -54.83 13.18
CA MET A 236 -50.13 -53.70 14.13
C MET A 236 -49.24 -53.92 15.36
N THR A 237 -48.25 -54.82 15.27
CA THR A 237 -47.32 -55.14 16.37
C THR A 237 -45.99 -54.43 16.17
N GLY A 238 -45.40 -53.88 17.23
CA GLY A 238 -44.10 -53.20 17.15
C GLY A 238 -44.23 -51.69 17.22
N ILE A 239 -43.98 -50.99 16.10
CA ILE A 239 -43.79 -49.53 16.01
C ILE A 239 -45.13 -48.76 15.89
N HIS A 240 -46.20 -49.38 15.37
CA HIS A 240 -47.52 -48.73 15.14
C HIS A 240 -48.63 -49.29 16.06
N ARG A 241 -48.47 -49.17 17.39
CA ARG A 241 -49.41 -49.75 18.37
C ARG A 241 -50.64 -48.89 18.65
N ASP A 242 -50.62 -47.67 18.13
CA ASP A 242 -51.55 -46.59 18.41
C ASP A 242 -52.53 -46.34 17.26
N VAL A 243 -52.55 -47.22 16.23
CA VAL A 243 -53.52 -47.14 15.13
C VAL A 243 -54.95 -47.32 15.65
N LYS A 244 -55.81 -46.33 15.42
CA LYS A 244 -57.10 -46.20 16.09
C LYS A 244 -58.30 -46.42 15.18
N THR A 245 -58.26 -45.93 13.94
CA THR A 245 -59.40 -46.01 13.02
C THR A 245 -59.00 -46.29 11.58
N LEU A 246 -59.91 -46.96 10.85
CA LEU A 246 -59.90 -47.07 9.39
C LEU A 246 -61.03 -46.20 8.82
N GLU A 247 -60.70 -45.27 7.94
CA GLU A 247 -61.65 -44.42 7.21
C GLU A 247 -61.69 -44.80 5.73
N ILE A 248 -62.88 -44.93 5.16
CA ILE A 248 -63.09 -45.13 3.72
C ILE A 248 -63.81 -43.91 3.16
N SER A 249 -63.37 -43.43 2.01
CA SER A 249 -63.96 -42.28 1.34
C SER A 249 -64.13 -42.49 -0.16
N SER A 250 -65.22 -41.92 -0.70
CA SER A 250 -65.60 -41.78 -2.11
C SER A 250 -65.54 -43.05 -2.98
N PRO A 251 -66.65 -43.55 -3.57
CA PRO A 251 -68.04 -43.10 -3.39
C PRO A 251 -68.68 -43.55 -2.06
N TYR A 252 -68.00 -44.38 -1.28
CA TYR A 252 -68.48 -44.92 0.01
C TYR A 252 -67.78 -44.22 1.19
N LYS A 253 -68.53 -43.64 2.14
CA LYS A 253 -67.97 -42.93 3.30
C LYS A 253 -68.32 -43.62 4.61
N LYS A 254 -67.32 -44.23 5.28
CA LYS A 254 -67.51 -44.97 6.54
C LYS A 254 -66.23 -44.97 7.37
N THR A 255 -66.36 -44.95 8.71
CA THR A 255 -65.24 -45.05 9.66
C THR A 255 -65.43 -46.25 10.59
N TYR A 256 -64.37 -47.00 10.81
CA TYR A 256 -64.32 -48.19 11.67
C TYR A 256 -63.27 -48.01 12.77
N THR A 257 -63.57 -48.42 14.00
CA THR A 257 -62.61 -48.38 15.12
C THR A 257 -61.82 -49.67 15.18
N ILE A 258 -60.49 -49.57 15.26
CA ILE A 258 -59.59 -50.71 15.40
C ILE A 258 -59.38 -50.98 16.88
N THR A 259 -59.65 -52.20 17.31
CA THR A 259 -59.42 -52.66 18.70
C THR A 259 -57.95 -53.07 18.91
N PRO A 260 -57.44 -53.12 20.16
CA PRO A 260 -56.04 -53.48 20.44
C PRO A 260 -55.59 -54.84 19.88
N ASP A 261 -56.53 -55.76 19.64
CA ASP A 261 -56.28 -57.08 19.03
C ASP A 261 -56.32 -57.04 17.48
N GLY A 262 -56.41 -55.85 16.89
CA GLY A 262 -56.45 -55.63 15.44
C GLY A 262 -57.82 -55.85 14.79
N ASN A 263 -58.91 -56.01 15.56
CA ASN A 263 -60.25 -56.23 15.02
C ASN A 263 -60.97 -54.91 14.71
N LEU A 264 -61.72 -54.86 13.59
CA LEU A 264 -62.57 -53.71 13.24
C LEU A 264 -63.91 -53.78 13.98
N SER A 265 -64.30 -52.68 14.62
CA SER A 265 -65.56 -52.53 15.34
C SER A 265 -66.33 -51.30 14.87
N GLY A 266 -67.66 -51.39 14.78
CA GLY A 266 -68.54 -50.28 14.37
C GLY A 266 -69.34 -50.46 13.07
N GLY A 267 -69.21 -51.59 12.37
CA GLY A 267 -70.11 -51.96 11.28
C GLY A 267 -71.21 -52.92 11.73
N GLY A 268 -72.43 -52.74 11.21
CA GLY A 268 -73.49 -53.76 11.33
C GLY A 268 -73.19 -54.98 10.46
N THR A 269 -74.22 -55.59 9.86
CA THR A 269 -74.11 -56.75 8.93
C THR A 269 -73.29 -56.51 7.65
N GLU A 270 -72.65 -55.35 7.51
CA GLU A 270 -71.83 -54.90 6.35
C GLU A 270 -70.35 -55.31 6.46
N LEU A 271 -69.87 -55.61 7.68
CA LEU A 271 -68.51 -56.11 7.94
C LEU A 271 -68.53 -57.64 7.97
N THR A 272 -67.72 -58.26 7.11
CA THR A 272 -67.44 -59.71 7.21
C THR A 272 -65.92 -59.89 7.29
N GLU A 273 -65.42 -60.30 8.45
CA GLU A 273 -64.05 -60.82 8.57
C GLU A 273 -64.02 -62.24 7.98
N ILE A 274 -63.17 -62.45 6.99
CA ILE A 274 -63.18 -63.67 6.20
C ILE A 274 -62.23 -64.69 6.83
N TYR A 275 -62.79 -65.68 7.53
CA TYR A 275 -62.08 -66.91 7.89
C TYR A 275 -62.94 -68.13 7.51
N GLY A 276 -62.63 -68.73 6.36
CA GLY A 276 -63.12 -70.07 5.96
C GLY A 276 -64.35 -70.12 5.02
N ASP A 277 -64.17 -70.86 3.92
CA ASP A 277 -65.07 -71.58 2.98
C ASP A 277 -66.54 -71.20 2.69
N THR A 278 -67.13 -70.13 3.23
CA THR A 278 -68.57 -69.83 3.03
C THR A 278 -68.89 -68.56 2.24
N TRP A 279 -67.90 -67.85 1.69
CA TRP A 279 -68.14 -66.68 0.84
C TRP A 279 -67.16 -66.55 -0.34
N LYS A 280 -67.65 -66.17 -1.53
CA LYS A 280 -66.88 -66.11 -2.79
C LYS A 280 -67.09 -64.79 -3.55
N PRO A 281 -66.35 -63.70 -3.25
CA PRO A 281 -66.32 -62.55 -4.13
C PRO A 281 -65.73 -62.92 -5.49
N VAL A 282 -66.29 -62.36 -6.56
CA VAL A 282 -65.85 -62.62 -7.95
C VAL A 282 -65.26 -61.35 -8.55
N LYS A 283 -64.27 -61.51 -9.43
CA LYS A 283 -63.77 -60.43 -10.28
C LYS A 283 -64.87 -59.97 -11.26
N GLU A 284 -64.74 -58.79 -11.86
CA GLU A 284 -65.72 -58.27 -12.83
C GLU A 284 -65.93 -59.19 -14.05
N ASP A 285 -64.90 -59.96 -14.41
CA ASP A 285 -64.92 -60.96 -15.48
C ASP A 285 -65.59 -62.30 -15.09
N GLY A 286 -66.03 -62.43 -13.84
CA GLY A 286 -66.67 -63.62 -13.30
C GLY A 286 -65.73 -64.70 -12.76
N ALA A 287 -64.41 -64.47 -12.74
CA ALA A 287 -63.46 -65.41 -12.15
C ALA A 287 -63.52 -65.41 -10.61
N GLU A 288 -63.41 -66.59 -9.99
CA GLU A 288 -63.31 -66.70 -8.53
C GLU A 288 -62.05 -66.01 -8.02
N PHE A 289 -62.19 -65.08 -7.08
CA PHE A 289 -61.06 -64.45 -6.43
C PHE A 289 -60.57 -65.34 -5.27
N ASN A 290 -59.42 -65.96 -5.46
CA ASN A 290 -58.75 -66.74 -4.41
C ASN A 290 -57.80 -65.77 -3.68
N GLY A 291 -58.29 -65.13 -2.63
CA GLY A 291 -57.46 -64.25 -1.79
C GLY A 291 -56.29 -64.99 -1.14
N ASP A 292 -55.34 -64.25 -0.58
CA ASP A 292 -54.24 -64.84 0.19
C ASP A 292 -54.79 -65.47 1.48
N LYS A 293 -54.88 -66.81 1.50
CA LYS A 293 -55.45 -67.58 2.62
C LYS A 293 -54.56 -67.59 3.86
N ASN A 294 -53.33 -67.07 3.77
CA ASN A 294 -52.36 -67.08 4.86
C ASN A 294 -52.38 -65.82 5.72
N ASN A 295 -53.14 -64.78 5.34
CA ASN A 295 -53.22 -63.49 6.04
C ASN A 295 -54.68 -63.08 6.35
N ARG A 296 -54.84 -62.15 7.30
CA ARG A 296 -56.16 -61.63 7.73
C ARG A 296 -56.78 -60.74 6.65
N PHE A 297 -57.57 -61.35 5.76
CA PHE A 297 -58.25 -60.69 4.65
C PHE A 297 -59.60 -60.11 5.08
N VAL A 298 -59.79 -58.81 4.95
CA VAL A 298 -61.00 -58.07 5.34
C VAL A 298 -61.81 -57.73 4.10
N GLY A 299 -63.10 -58.07 4.11
CA GLY A 299 -64.06 -57.68 3.07
C GLY A 299 -65.11 -56.72 3.60
N ILE A 300 -65.23 -55.54 2.97
CA ILE A 300 -66.23 -54.53 3.30
C ILE A 300 -67.21 -54.44 2.13
N VAL A 301 -68.45 -54.89 2.37
CA VAL A 301 -69.52 -54.79 1.39
C VAL A 301 -70.02 -53.35 1.36
N THR A 302 -69.96 -52.72 0.19
CA THR A 302 -70.45 -51.35 0.01
C THR A 302 -71.92 -51.36 -0.43
N ASP A 303 -72.61 -50.23 -0.27
CA ASP A 303 -73.94 -49.99 -0.86
C ASP A 303 -73.87 -49.37 -2.28
N VAL A 304 -72.67 -49.31 -2.85
CA VAL A 304 -72.40 -48.74 -4.17
C VAL A 304 -72.70 -49.79 -5.25
N LEU A 305 -73.65 -49.45 -6.13
CA LEU A 305 -74.06 -50.31 -7.25
C LEU A 305 -72.96 -50.41 -8.31
N LEU A 306 -72.86 -51.58 -8.96
CA LEU A 306 -71.97 -51.76 -10.11
C LEU A 306 -72.38 -50.80 -11.24
N SER A 307 -71.42 -50.01 -11.73
CA SER A 307 -71.63 -49.05 -12.84
C SER A 307 -71.08 -49.55 -14.17
N GLY A 308 -70.14 -50.50 -14.15
CA GLY A 308 -69.41 -50.98 -15.33
C GLY A 308 -68.29 -50.03 -15.81
N ASP A 309 -68.14 -48.87 -15.17
CA ASP A 309 -67.05 -47.92 -15.38
C ASP A 309 -65.98 -48.07 -14.29
N LEU A 310 -64.75 -47.60 -14.57
CA LEU A 310 -63.67 -47.56 -13.59
C LEU A 310 -64.12 -46.85 -12.32
N THR A 311 -64.26 -47.60 -11.23
CA THR A 311 -64.72 -47.10 -9.94
C THR A 311 -63.61 -47.26 -8.90
N SER A 312 -63.25 -46.17 -8.22
CA SER A 312 -62.14 -46.13 -7.27
C SER A 312 -62.58 -45.80 -5.85
N PHE A 313 -61.98 -46.44 -4.84
CA PHE A 313 -62.23 -46.21 -3.40
C PHE A 313 -60.92 -45.85 -2.67
N THR A 314 -60.95 -44.88 -1.75
CA THR A 314 -59.78 -44.52 -0.92
C THR A 314 -59.94 -44.98 0.52
N LEU A 315 -58.93 -45.69 1.04
CA LEU A 315 -58.88 -46.23 2.40
C LEU A 315 -57.73 -45.57 3.17
N SER A 316 -58.00 -45.07 4.38
CA SER A 316 -57.08 -44.31 5.23
C SER A 316 -57.00 -44.90 6.64
N LEU A 317 -55.81 -45.30 7.10
CA LEU A 317 -55.58 -45.65 8.51
C LEU A 317 -55.16 -44.40 9.29
N VAL A 318 -55.70 -44.21 10.49
CA VAL A 318 -55.46 -43.04 11.36
C VAL A 318 -55.09 -43.50 12.76
N ASP A 319 -54.02 -42.93 13.33
CA ASP A 319 -53.52 -43.25 14.68
C ASP A 319 -54.17 -42.41 15.80
N GLU A 320 -53.80 -42.67 17.06
CA GLU A 320 -54.35 -42.03 18.25
C GLU A 320 -53.99 -40.55 18.37
N TYR A 321 -52.87 -40.13 17.76
CA TYR A 321 -52.41 -38.75 17.70
C TYR A 321 -52.81 -38.05 16.38
N GLY A 322 -53.53 -38.77 15.51
CA GLY A 322 -54.16 -38.38 14.26
C GLY A 322 -53.21 -38.15 13.07
N LEU A 323 -52.09 -38.87 12.96
CA LEU A 323 -51.41 -39.06 11.66
C LEU A 323 -52.15 -40.13 10.85
N SER A 324 -52.08 -40.04 9.51
CA SER A 324 -52.84 -40.94 8.63
C SER A 324 -52.15 -41.26 7.30
N THR A 325 -52.36 -42.48 6.79
CA THR A 325 -51.85 -42.93 5.48
C THR A 325 -52.99 -43.50 4.64
N SER A 326 -53.04 -43.19 3.33
CA SER A 326 -54.16 -43.52 2.43
C SER A 326 -53.75 -44.28 1.16
N VAL A 327 -54.61 -45.15 0.63
CA VAL A 327 -54.43 -45.90 -0.64
C VAL A 327 -55.73 -46.03 -1.43
N THR A 328 -55.65 -46.16 -2.77
CA THR A 328 -56.80 -46.23 -3.69
C THR A 328 -56.91 -47.58 -4.41
N ALA A 329 -58.11 -48.14 -4.57
CA ALA A 329 -58.40 -49.42 -5.24
C ALA A 329 -59.40 -49.28 -6.42
N SER A 330 -59.24 -50.02 -7.54
CA SER A 330 -60.10 -49.95 -8.76
C SER A 330 -60.28 -51.28 -9.56
N THR A 331 -61.03 -51.28 -10.68
CA THR A 331 -61.37 -52.44 -11.57
C THR A 331 -60.47 -52.55 -12.87
N GLN A 332 -60.12 -53.73 -13.44
CA GLN A 332 -58.77 -54.23 -13.95
C GLN A 332 -58.38 -54.29 -15.50
N ALA A 333 -57.10 -54.68 -15.87
CA ALA A 333 -56.62 -55.40 -17.12
C ALA A 333 -55.14 -56.01 -17.09
N SER A 334 -54.77 -57.04 -17.92
CA SER A 334 -53.50 -57.87 -17.87
C SER A 334 -52.76 -58.23 -19.22
N GLU A 335 -51.46 -57.89 -19.39
CA GLU A 335 -50.33 -58.56 -20.13
C GLU A 335 -49.06 -57.65 -20.04
N LEU A 336 -47.84 -58.19 -19.82
CA LEU A 336 -46.65 -57.37 -19.47
C LEU A 336 -45.75 -56.94 -20.67
N PRO A 337 -45.39 -55.65 -20.80
CA PRO A 337 -44.52 -55.14 -21.88
C PRO A 337 -43.01 -55.41 -21.69
N SER A 338 -42.22 -55.23 -22.76
CA SER A 338 -40.74 -55.29 -22.72
C SER A 338 -40.12 -54.17 -21.88
N VAL A 339 -39.00 -54.46 -21.20
CA VAL A 339 -38.24 -53.50 -20.37
C VAL A 339 -37.67 -52.37 -21.24
N ILE A 340 -38.03 -51.11 -20.94
CA ILE A 340 -37.51 -49.91 -21.58
C ILE A 340 -36.74 -49.10 -20.53
N ALA A 341 -35.49 -48.73 -20.83
CA ALA A 341 -34.66 -47.87 -20.01
C ALA A 341 -34.34 -46.56 -20.74
N SER A 342 -34.48 -45.41 -20.08
CA SER A 342 -34.03 -44.13 -20.62
C SER A 342 -33.33 -43.26 -19.57
N PRO A 343 -32.22 -42.59 -19.92
CA PRO A 343 -31.69 -41.48 -19.14
C PRO A 343 -32.54 -40.22 -19.40
N SER A 344 -32.63 -39.32 -18.41
CA SER A 344 -33.29 -38.03 -18.58
C SER A 344 -32.50 -37.15 -19.58
N GLY A 345 -32.87 -37.24 -20.86
CA GLY A 345 -32.24 -36.48 -21.95
C GLY A 345 -32.69 -36.80 -23.39
N GLY A 346 -33.54 -37.80 -23.62
CA GLY A 346 -34.11 -38.08 -24.96
C GLY A 346 -34.46 -39.56 -25.16
N ILE A 347 -35.46 -39.84 -25.99
CA ILE A 347 -35.95 -41.21 -26.26
C ILE A 347 -35.05 -41.89 -27.30
N ILE A 348 -34.35 -42.96 -26.94
CA ILE A 348 -33.71 -43.89 -27.88
C ILE A 348 -34.34 -45.27 -27.68
N THR A 349 -34.93 -45.83 -28.74
CA THR A 349 -35.41 -47.22 -28.75
C THR A 349 -34.22 -48.16 -29.01
N ILE A 350 -33.98 -49.14 -28.13
CA ILE A 350 -32.84 -50.07 -28.25
C ILE A 350 -33.34 -51.51 -28.49
N ASN A 351 -32.75 -52.20 -29.46
CA ASN A 351 -32.75 -53.67 -29.60
C ASN A 351 -31.29 -54.16 -29.54
N GLY A 352 -30.81 -54.57 -28.36
CA GLY A 352 -29.44 -55.09 -28.13
C GLY A 352 -28.76 -54.56 -26.86
N THR A 353 -27.63 -55.16 -26.48
CA THR A 353 -26.82 -54.78 -25.30
C THR A 353 -26.11 -53.44 -25.53
N VAL A 354 -26.32 -52.45 -24.64
CA VAL A 354 -25.68 -51.12 -24.69
C VAL A 354 -25.15 -50.75 -23.30
N ASP A 355 -23.94 -50.17 -23.28
CA ASP A 355 -23.16 -49.81 -22.07
C ASP A 355 -23.34 -48.33 -21.71
N PHE A 356 -23.91 -48.03 -20.52
CA PHE A 356 -24.23 -46.68 -20.03
C PHE A 356 -23.25 -46.22 -18.94
N SER A 357 -21.98 -46.18 -19.27
CA SER A 357 -21.01 -46.49 -18.22
C SER A 357 -20.65 -45.41 -17.19
N ASN A 358 -21.24 -44.21 -17.01
CA ASN A 358 -20.51 -43.14 -16.28
C ASN A 358 -21.28 -41.92 -15.65
N LEU A 359 -22.35 -42.05 -14.86
CA LEU A 359 -23.11 -40.89 -14.30
C LEU A 359 -22.63 -40.43 -12.89
N VAL A 360 -22.94 -39.19 -12.50
CA VAL A 360 -22.61 -38.58 -11.17
C VAL A 360 -23.70 -38.86 -10.10
N PRO A 361 -23.45 -38.66 -8.78
CA PRO A 361 -24.41 -38.97 -7.72
C PRO A 361 -25.69 -38.14 -7.87
N GLY A 362 -26.85 -38.77 -7.68
CA GLY A 362 -28.16 -38.13 -7.90
C GLY A 362 -28.72 -38.29 -9.31
N ALA A 363 -27.99 -38.89 -10.24
CA ALA A 363 -28.53 -39.28 -11.54
C ALA A 363 -29.67 -40.30 -11.37
N THR A 364 -30.81 -40.01 -12.03
CA THR A 364 -32.02 -40.83 -12.00
C THR A 364 -32.14 -41.67 -13.25
N LEU A 365 -32.10 -43.00 -13.10
CA LEU A 365 -32.48 -43.92 -14.19
C LEU A 365 -33.97 -44.21 -14.07
N VAL A 366 -34.73 -43.96 -15.14
CA VAL A 366 -36.17 -44.25 -15.19
C VAL A 366 -36.40 -45.53 -15.98
N LEU A 367 -36.89 -46.55 -15.30
CA LEU A 367 -37.28 -47.83 -15.90
C LEU A 367 -38.80 -47.85 -16.08
N ALA A 368 -39.29 -48.08 -17.30
CA ALA A 368 -40.73 -48.03 -17.58
C ALA A 368 -41.41 -49.40 -17.47
N SER A 369 -42.54 -49.42 -16.75
CA SER A 369 -43.52 -50.52 -16.52
C SER A 369 -43.15 -51.60 -15.50
N ASP A 370 -44.17 -52.38 -15.08
CA ASP A 370 -44.22 -53.39 -14.01
C ASP A 370 -43.12 -54.45 -14.11
N ASN A 371 -41.91 -54.06 -13.72
CA ASN A 371 -40.69 -54.84 -13.86
C ASN A 371 -40.09 -55.14 -12.49
N TRP A 372 -39.48 -56.31 -12.41
CA TRP A 372 -38.63 -56.72 -11.31
C TRP A 372 -37.18 -56.46 -11.68
N TYR A 373 -36.40 -55.93 -10.75
CA TYR A 373 -34.99 -55.67 -11.00
C TYR A 373 -34.11 -55.93 -9.77
N GLY A 374 -32.91 -56.44 -10.03
CA GLY A 374 -31.84 -56.61 -9.05
C GLY A 374 -30.72 -55.62 -9.34
N VAL A 375 -30.21 -54.95 -8.31
CA VAL A 375 -29.09 -54.02 -8.40
C VAL A 375 -27.94 -54.56 -7.56
N GLU A 376 -26.85 -54.91 -8.21
CA GLU A 376 -25.66 -55.48 -7.60
C GLU A 376 -24.44 -54.63 -7.95
N LYS A 377 -23.44 -54.52 -7.08
CA LYS A 377 -22.13 -53.96 -7.41
C LYS A 377 -21.33 -54.95 -8.27
N GLU A 378 -20.31 -54.47 -8.98
CA GLU A 378 -19.45 -55.29 -9.85
C GLU A 378 -18.70 -56.42 -9.10
N ASP A 379 -18.55 -56.29 -7.78
CA ASP A 379 -18.04 -57.33 -6.88
C ASP A 379 -19.09 -58.39 -6.47
N GLY A 380 -20.31 -58.29 -7.01
CA GLY A 380 -21.43 -59.19 -6.73
C GLY A 380 -22.21 -58.83 -5.45
N THR A 381 -21.91 -57.70 -4.82
CA THR A 381 -22.58 -57.29 -3.58
C THR A 381 -23.93 -56.62 -3.90
N PRO A 382 -25.07 -57.15 -3.43
CA PRO A 382 -26.37 -56.51 -3.65
C PRO A 382 -26.41 -55.11 -3.01
N VAL A 383 -26.81 -54.11 -3.79
CA VAL A 383 -26.87 -52.70 -3.34
C VAL A 383 -28.24 -52.42 -2.73
N SER A 384 -29.26 -53.06 -3.27
CA SER A 384 -30.60 -53.13 -2.70
C SER A 384 -31.16 -54.52 -3.01
N GLY A 385 -31.96 -55.05 -2.09
CA GLY A 385 -32.73 -56.26 -2.34
C GLY A 385 -33.75 -56.02 -3.44
N ASN A 386 -34.18 -57.07 -4.11
CA ASN A 386 -35.10 -57.02 -5.24
C ASN A 386 -36.27 -56.06 -4.99
N ILE A 387 -36.43 -55.08 -5.87
CA ILE A 387 -37.43 -54.04 -5.69
C ILE A 387 -38.61 -54.31 -6.64
N GLU A 388 -39.81 -54.30 -6.07
CA GLU A 388 -41.07 -54.59 -6.74
C GLU A 388 -41.93 -53.30 -6.75
N GLY A 389 -42.44 -52.87 -7.90
CA GLY A 389 -43.25 -51.65 -7.94
C GLY A 389 -44.02 -51.46 -9.25
N ALA A 390 -45.24 -50.94 -9.13
CA ALA A 390 -46.10 -50.56 -10.25
C ALA A 390 -45.83 -49.10 -10.64
N GLY A 391 -45.50 -48.86 -11.92
CA GLY A 391 -45.19 -47.53 -12.48
C GLY A 391 -43.71 -47.30 -12.83
N PRO A 392 -43.34 -46.19 -13.48
CA PRO A 392 -41.95 -45.88 -13.79
C PRO A 392 -41.15 -45.71 -12.49
N ILE A 393 -40.12 -46.54 -12.31
CA ILE A 393 -39.31 -46.52 -11.09
C ILE A 393 -38.03 -45.75 -11.36
N THR A 394 -37.75 -44.81 -10.46
CA THR A 394 -36.55 -43.99 -10.44
C THR A 394 -35.52 -44.63 -9.52
N LEU A 395 -34.40 -45.07 -10.09
CA LEU A 395 -33.23 -45.47 -9.32
C LEU A 395 -32.35 -44.25 -9.09
N THR A 396 -32.15 -43.91 -7.82
CA THR A 396 -31.23 -42.86 -7.39
C THR A 396 -30.01 -43.52 -6.79
N PHE A 397 -28.84 -43.20 -7.34
CA PHE A 397 -27.58 -43.70 -6.82
C PHE A 397 -26.88 -42.60 -6.03
N THR A 398 -26.63 -42.86 -4.75
CA THR A 398 -26.05 -41.91 -3.79
C THR A 398 -24.59 -42.21 -3.45
N GLU A 399 -24.11 -43.43 -3.74
CA GLU A 399 -22.74 -43.86 -3.46
C GLU A 399 -21.95 -44.16 -4.75
N PRO A 400 -20.63 -43.86 -4.82
CA PRO A 400 -19.79 -44.22 -5.94
C PRO A 400 -19.60 -45.75 -6.08
N GLY A 401 -19.61 -46.28 -7.30
CA GLY A 401 -19.39 -47.70 -7.59
C GLY A 401 -19.86 -48.12 -8.99
N THR A 402 -19.45 -49.30 -9.47
CA THR A 402 -20.04 -49.94 -10.65
C THR A 402 -21.21 -50.82 -10.21
N TYR A 403 -22.38 -50.61 -10.79
CA TYR A 403 -23.65 -51.26 -10.51
C TYR A 403 -24.12 -52.04 -11.75
N ASN A 404 -24.32 -53.35 -11.64
CA ASN A 404 -25.03 -54.17 -12.61
C ASN A 404 -26.52 -54.21 -12.23
N ILE A 405 -27.36 -53.76 -13.15
CA ILE A 405 -28.82 -53.72 -13.02
C ILE A 405 -29.39 -54.82 -13.91
N THR A 406 -29.90 -55.89 -13.30
CA THR A 406 -30.62 -56.96 -14.01
C THR A 406 -32.10 -56.66 -13.94
N ALA A 407 -32.76 -56.41 -15.08
CA ALA A 407 -34.19 -56.11 -15.15
C ALA A 407 -34.96 -57.12 -16.02
N TYR A 408 -36.17 -57.49 -15.59
CA TYR A 408 -37.12 -58.34 -16.32
C TYR A 408 -38.56 -58.06 -15.86
N ALA A 409 -39.55 -58.30 -16.72
CA ALA A 409 -40.96 -58.15 -16.38
C ALA A 409 -41.49 -59.45 -15.75
N GLN A 410 -42.23 -59.36 -14.64
CA GLN A 410 -42.83 -60.52 -13.98
C GLN A 410 -44.23 -60.19 -13.43
N MET A 411 -45.23 -61.03 -13.75
CA MET A 411 -46.60 -60.92 -13.23
C MET A 411 -47.03 -62.27 -12.68
N ASN A 412 -47.60 -62.28 -11.49
CA ASN A 412 -47.98 -63.52 -10.82
C ASN A 412 -49.14 -64.21 -11.59
N GLY A 413 -48.83 -65.34 -12.25
CA GLY A 413 -49.76 -66.07 -13.13
C GLY A 413 -49.45 -65.99 -14.64
N ALA A 414 -48.40 -65.27 -15.06
CA ALA A 414 -47.84 -65.27 -16.42
C ALA A 414 -46.34 -65.60 -16.38
N ALA A 415 -45.74 -66.03 -17.50
CA ALA A 415 -44.31 -66.31 -17.58
C ALA A 415 -43.49 -65.00 -17.61
N ASP A 416 -42.35 -64.99 -16.92
CA ASP A 416 -41.41 -63.86 -16.89
C ASP A 416 -40.92 -63.49 -18.30
N SER A 417 -40.62 -62.22 -18.53
CA SER A 417 -39.91 -61.79 -19.74
C SER A 417 -38.43 -62.18 -19.69
N ASP A 418 -37.73 -62.13 -20.82
CA ASP A 418 -36.28 -62.31 -20.87
C ASP A 418 -35.55 -61.30 -19.96
N LYS A 419 -34.47 -61.76 -19.30
CA LYS A 419 -33.63 -60.92 -18.44
C LYS A 419 -32.69 -60.07 -19.28
N VAL A 420 -32.63 -58.78 -18.94
CA VAL A 420 -31.71 -57.81 -19.54
C VAL A 420 -30.80 -57.27 -18.45
N ILE A 421 -29.48 -57.30 -18.69
CA ILE A 421 -28.48 -56.74 -17.76
C ILE A 421 -27.93 -55.44 -18.33
N PHE A 422 -27.93 -54.39 -17.52
CA PHE A 422 -27.34 -53.09 -17.80
C PHE A 422 -26.21 -52.83 -16.80
N THR A 423 -25.06 -52.34 -17.24
CA THR A 423 -23.96 -51.93 -16.34
C THR A 423 -23.92 -50.40 -16.24
N TYR A 424 -23.78 -49.89 -15.02
CA TYR A 424 -23.95 -48.47 -14.67
C TYR A 424 -22.91 -48.04 -13.61
N LYS A 425 -22.08 -47.03 -13.86
CA LYS A 425 -21.04 -46.56 -12.91
C LYS A 425 -21.42 -45.20 -12.33
N VAL A 426 -21.34 -45.06 -11.02
CA VAL A 426 -21.57 -43.84 -10.24
C VAL A 426 -20.23 -43.37 -9.69
N VAL A 427 -19.90 -42.10 -9.87
CA VAL A 427 -18.66 -41.44 -9.38
C VAL A 427 -19.01 -40.41 -8.29
N ASP A 428 -18.10 -40.07 -7.37
CA ASP A 428 -18.26 -39.11 -6.22
C ASP A 428 -18.41 -37.63 -6.66
N ASP A 429 -18.13 -36.63 -5.79
CA ASP A 429 -17.79 -35.19 -6.02
C ASP A 429 -16.58 -35.00 -6.98
N SER A 430 -16.54 -35.93 -7.92
CA SER A 430 -15.58 -36.19 -8.95
C SER A 430 -15.74 -35.12 -10.00
N PRO A 431 -14.63 -34.58 -10.49
CA PRO A 431 -14.70 -33.58 -11.52
C PRO A 431 -15.38 -34.14 -12.77
N VAL A 432 -16.06 -33.27 -13.51
CA VAL A 432 -16.53 -33.60 -14.86
C VAL A 432 -15.34 -33.51 -15.81
N TYR A 433 -15.01 -34.61 -16.46
CA TYR A 433 -13.88 -34.72 -17.38
C TYR A 433 -14.29 -34.35 -18.80
N VAL A 434 -13.50 -33.47 -19.42
CA VAL A 434 -13.67 -32.97 -20.79
C VAL A 434 -12.43 -33.30 -21.59
N SER A 435 -12.60 -33.81 -22.81
CA SER A 435 -11.47 -34.09 -23.71
C SER A 435 -11.84 -33.86 -25.17
N ASP A 436 -10.87 -33.42 -25.96
CA ASP A 436 -10.98 -33.25 -27.41
C ASP A 436 -11.25 -34.56 -28.17
N THR A 437 -10.89 -35.69 -27.58
CA THR A 437 -11.20 -37.04 -28.06
C THR A 437 -12.46 -37.63 -27.41
N GLY A 438 -13.12 -36.88 -26.53
CA GLY A 438 -14.35 -37.27 -25.84
C GLY A 438 -15.59 -37.29 -26.74
N ASN A 439 -16.76 -37.56 -26.14
CA ASN A 439 -18.05 -37.56 -26.83
C ASN A 439 -19.11 -36.93 -25.93
N ASP A 440 -19.91 -35.98 -26.42
CA ASP A 440 -20.92 -35.28 -25.60
C ASP A 440 -22.12 -36.15 -25.19
N ASN A 441 -22.26 -37.33 -25.79
CA ASN A 441 -23.17 -38.37 -25.29
C ASN A 441 -22.62 -39.10 -24.06
N ASN A 442 -21.34 -38.92 -23.75
CA ASN A 442 -20.75 -39.43 -22.51
C ASN A 442 -21.25 -38.63 -21.32
N LEU A 443 -20.93 -39.17 -20.15
CA LEU A 443 -21.47 -38.73 -18.88
C LEU A 443 -20.42 -37.98 -18.04
N GLY A 444 -19.20 -37.78 -18.58
CA GLY A 444 -18.22 -36.85 -18.04
C GLY A 444 -17.28 -37.43 -16.98
N THR A 445 -17.00 -38.72 -17.02
CA THR A 445 -15.98 -39.39 -16.18
C THR A 445 -14.63 -39.45 -16.85
N GLU A 446 -13.58 -39.78 -16.09
CA GLU A 446 -12.21 -39.94 -16.60
C GLU A 446 -12.10 -40.89 -17.81
N ASP A 447 -12.72 -42.08 -17.74
CA ASP A 447 -12.65 -43.09 -18.81
C ASP A 447 -13.49 -42.75 -20.06
N LYS A 448 -14.57 -41.98 -19.87
CA LYS A 448 -15.45 -41.51 -20.96
C LYS A 448 -15.73 -40.01 -20.78
N PRO A 449 -14.78 -39.14 -21.15
CA PRO A 449 -14.95 -37.70 -21.01
C PRO A 449 -15.97 -37.16 -22.01
N VAL A 450 -16.61 -36.04 -21.68
CA VAL A 450 -17.42 -35.29 -22.66
C VAL A 450 -16.52 -34.56 -23.65
N ALA A 451 -17.03 -34.25 -24.85
CA ALA A 451 -16.23 -33.60 -25.90
C ALA A 451 -16.09 -32.09 -25.70
N THR A 452 -17.10 -31.45 -25.10
CA THR A 452 -17.19 -29.99 -25.01
C THR A 452 -17.35 -29.49 -23.59
N LEU A 453 -16.80 -28.30 -23.33
CA LEU A 453 -16.94 -27.61 -22.05
C LEU A 453 -18.40 -27.24 -21.75
N GLN A 454 -19.18 -26.88 -22.78
CA GLN A 454 -20.61 -26.59 -22.61
C GLN A 454 -21.36 -27.81 -22.10
N ARG A 455 -21.08 -29.01 -22.65
CA ARG A 455 -21.73 -30.23 -22.17
C ARG A 455 -21.38 -30.53 -20.72
N ALA A 456 -20.15 -30.28 -20.30
CA ALA A 456 -19.74 -30.43 -18.90
C ALA A 456 -20.53 -29.50 -17.97
N LEU A 457 -20.70 -28.24 -18.37
CA LEU A 457 -21.52 -27.27 -17.63
C LEU A 457 -22.99 -27.70 -17.60
N ASP A 458 -23.55 -28.22 -18.69
CA ASP A 458 -24.94 -28.72 -18.73
C ASP A 458 -25.15 -29.90 -17.76
N LEU A 459 -24.15 -30.78 -17.61
CA LEU A 459 -24.20 -31.87 -16.64
C LEU A 459 -24.21 -31.34 -15.19
N LEU A 460 -23.35 -30.36 -14.88
CA LEU A 460 -23.31 -29.73 -13.56
C LEU A 460 -24.63 -29.00 -13.23
N ASN A 461 -25.17 -28.26 -14.20
CA ASN A 461 -26.45 -27.56 -14.06
C ASN A 461 -27.65 -28.50 -13.95
N GLY A 462 -27.67 -29.58 -14.74
CA GLY A 462 -28.72 -30.59 -14.69
C GLY A 462 -28.78 -31.31 -13.34
N ALA A 463 -27.64 -31.39 -12.64
CA ALA A 463 -27.55 -31.91 -11.28
C ALA A 463 -27.85 -30.86 -10.18
N GLY A 464 -28.09 -29.59 -10.55
CA GLY A 464 -28.44 -28.52 -9.60
C GLY A 464 -27.27 -27.99 -8.78
N PHE A 465 -26.02 -28.24 -9.18
CA PHE A 465 -24.86 -27.71 -8.47
C PHE A 465 -24.74 -26.18 -8.64
N THR A 466 -24.38 -25.51 -7.54
CA THR A 466 -23.93 -24.11 -7.53
C THR A 466 -22.41 -24.02 -7.59
N GLU A 467 -21.71 -25.07 -7.16
CA GLU A 467 -20.25 -25.21 -7.21
C GLU A 467 -19.88 -26.41 -8.10
N GLY A 468 -19.01 -26.20 -9.09
CA GLY A 468 -18.62 -27.24 -10.04
C GLY A 468 -17.11 -27.43 -10.14
N LYS A 469 -16.67 -28.67 -10.42
CA LYS A 469 -15.28 -29.02 -10.73
C LYS A 469 -15.20 -29.65 -12.12
N ILE A 470 -14.28 -29.16 -12.95
CA ILE A 470 -14.04 -29.67 -14.31
C ILE A 470 -12.56 -30.02 -14.48
N VAL A 471 -12.28 -31.19 -15.05
CA VAL A 471 -10.92 -31.61 -15.46
C VAL A 471 -10.85 -31.67 -16.97
N VAL A 472 -9.91 -30.94 -17.56
CA VAL A 472 -9.69 -30.86 -19.01
C VAL A 472 -8.52 -31.76 -19.39
N MET A 473 -8.70 -32.62 -20.38
CA MET A 473 -7.70 -33.55 -20.89
C MET A 473 -7.46 -33.29 -22.38
N GLY A 474 -6.24 -32.92 -22.75
CA GLY A 474 -5.93 -32.52 -24.13
C GLY A 474 -6.39 -31.09 -24.45
N THR A 475 -6.57 -30.77 -25.73
CA THR A 475 -6.83 -29.39 -26.18
C THR A 475 -8.27 -29.23 -26.67
N VAL A 476 -9.14 -28.74 -25.80
CA VAL A 476 -10.57 -28.59 -26.07
C VAL A 476 -10.86 -27.20 -26.63
N GLN A 477 -11.43 -27.15 -27.85
CA GLN A 477 -12.00 -25.91 -28.38
C GLN A 477 -13.30 -25.57 -27.63
N THR A 478 -13.43 -24.32 -27.20
CA THR A 478 -14.62 -23.85 -26.50
C THR A 478 -15.12 -22.53 -27.06
N LYS A 479 -16.36 -22.20 -26.72
CA LYS A 479 -16.93 -20.86 -26.80
C LYS A 479 -16.74 -20.14 -25.46
N GLU A 480 -17.07 -18.85 -25.42
CA GLU A 480 -17.10 -18.06 -24.19
C GLU A 480 -18.07 -18.69 -23.18
N VAL A 481 -17.56 -18.98 -21.99
CA VAL A 481 -18.32 -19.44 -20.82
C VAL A 481 -18.60 -18.25 -19.92
N LYS A 482 -19.86 -18.07 -19.53
CA LYS A 482 -20.33 -16.95 -18.72
C LYS A 482 -20.77 -17.42 -17.34
N ILE A 483 -19.99 -17.12 -16.31
CA ILE A 483 -20.30 -17.41 -14.92
C ILE A 483 -21.00 -16.17 -14.34
N ASN A 484 -22.31 -16.26 -14.13
CA ASN A 484 -23.17 -15.19 -13.62
C ASN A 484 -23.03 -13.82 -14.33
N ALA A 485 -22.99 -13.80 -15.67
CA ALA A 485 -22.72 -12.58 -16.43
C ALA A 485 -23.83 -11.50 -16.29
N PRO A 486 -23.47 -10.19 -16.33
CA PRO A 486 -24.39 -9.08 -16.06
C PRO A 486 -25.48 -8.84 -17.12
N ASP A 487 -25.39 -9.47 -18.30
CA ASP A 487 -26.43 -9.42 -19.33
C ASP A 487 -27.59 -10.40 -19.08
N GLY A 488 -27.57 -11.12 -17.95
CA GLY A 488 -28.56 -12.13 -17.58
C GLY A 488 -28.39 -13.45 -18.34
N SER A 489 -27.37 -13.60 -19.20
CA SER A 489 -27.04 -14.86 -19.85
C SER A 489 -26.14 -15.71 -18.94
N THR A 490 -26.77 -16.48 -18.05
CA THR A 490 -26.08 -17.42 -17.15
C THR A 490 -25.96 -18.79 -17.79
N THR A 491 -24.82 -19.48 -17.61
CA THR A 491 -24.73 -20.94 -17.82
C THR A 491 -25.41 -21.71 -16.67
N GLY A 492 -26.69 -21.45 -16.39
CA GLY A 492 -27.48 -22.15 -15.36
C GLY A 492 -27.20 -21.75 -13.90
N SER A 493 -27.26 -22.72 -12.97
CA SER A 493 -27.15 -22.54 -11.51
C SER A 493 -25.72 -22.44 -10.98
N VAL A 494 -24.71 -22.80 -11.78
CA VAL A 494 -23.30 -22.79 -11.36
C VAL A 494 -22.79 -21.35 -11.22
N THR A 495 -22.50 -20.94 -9.98
CA THR A 495 -21.93 -19.63 -9.64
C THR A 495 -20.45 -19.70 -9.29
N THR A 496 -19.95 -20.87 -8.86
CA THR A 496 -18.54 -21.11 -8.56
C THR A 496 -18.00 -22.29 -9.38
N LEU A 497 -16.91 -22.08 -10.11
CA LEU A 497 -16.32 -23.10 -10.97
C LEU A 497 -14.83 -23.27 -10.69
N THR A 498 -14.39 -24.51 -10.51
CA THR A 498 -12.97 -24.88 -10.49
C THR A 498 -12.62 -25.66 -11.75
N VAL A 499 -11.60 -25.24 -12.48
CA VAL A 499 -11.12 -25.90 -13.70
C VAL A 499 -9.67 -26.31 -13.52
N MET A 500 -9.37 -27.57 -13.83
CA MET A 500 -8.04 -28.19 -13.70
C MET A 500 -7.67 -28.92 -14.98
N GLY A 501 -6.38 -29.16 -15.20
CA GLY A 501 -5.92 -30.07 -16.24
C GLY A 501 -5.78 -31.50 -15.73
N GLY A 502 -5.87 -32.47 -16.64
CA GLY A 502 -5.61 -33.88 -16.34
C GLY A 502 -4.16 -34.11 -15.88
N SER A 503 -3.94 -35.23 -15.20
CA SER A 503 -2.66 -35.62 -14.58
C SER A 503 -1.55 -36.05 -15.58
N GLY A 504 -1.81 -35.99 -16.88
CA GLY A 504 -0.87 -36.35 -17.94
C GLY A 504 0.12 -35.24 -18.31
N SER A 505 1.21 -35.59 -18.99
CA SER A 505 2.32 -34.67 -19.35
C SER A 505 1.93 -33.47 -20.23
N ALA A 506 0.77 -33.53 -20.89
CA ALA A 506 0.25 -32.46 -21.73
C ALA A 506 -0.72 -31.51 -20.99
N GLY A 507 -1.13 -31.85 -19.76
CA GLY A 507 -2.16 -31.12 -19.02
C GLY A 507 -3.50 -31.02 -19.77
N GLY A 508 -4.29 -30.01 -19.40
CA GLY A 508 -5.50 -29.61 -20.11
C GLY A 508 -5.33 -28.25 -20.75
N THR A 509 -5.88 -28.04 -21.95
CA THR A 509 -5.94 -26.72 -22.60
C THR A 509 -7.38 -26.41 -23.00
N LEU A 510 -7.87 -25.23 -22.60
CA LEU A 510 -9.10 -24.64 -23.14
C LEU A 510 -8.72 -23.52 -24.10
N GLU A 511 -9.17 -23.64 -25.35
CA GLU A 511 -8.85 -22.70 -26.41
C GLU A 511 -10.12 -22.11 -27.02
N ASN A 512 -10.22 -20.78 -27.08
CA ASN A 512 -11.24 -20.08 -27.86
C ASN A 512 -10.60 -19.16 -28.90
N LYS A 513 -10.53 -19.61 -30.15
CA LYS A 513 -9.92 -18.84 -31.25
C LYS A 513 -10.73 -17.63 -31.72
N ASN A 514 -11.98 -17.49 -31.28
CA ASN A 514 -12.90 -16.45 -31.74
C ASN A 514 -13.51 -15.65 -30.58
N GLY A 515 -12.84 -15.64 -29.43
CA GLY A 515 -13.22 -14.84 -28.28
C GLY A 515 -12.44 -15.24 -27.04
N ARG A 516 -12.90 -14.75 -25.89
CA ARG A 516 -12.36 -15.16 -24.59
C ARG A 516 -12.94 -16.47 -24.10
N VAL A 517 -12.23 -17.13 -23.19
CA VAL A 517 -12.67 -18.40 -22.61
C VAL A 517 -13.73 -18.16 -21.54
N PHE A 518 -13.49 -17.23 -20.60
CA PHE A 518 -14.39 -16.98 -19.48
C PHE A 518 -14.76 -15.50 -19.33
N THR A 519 -16.03 -15.25 -18.99
CA THR A 519 -16.51 -13.99 -18.42
C THR A 519 -17.16 -14.27 -17.07
N ILE A 520 -16.75 -13.54 -16.04
CA ILE A 520 -17.16 -13.74 -14.65
C ILE A 520 -17.89 -12.48 -14.20
N GLY A 521 -19.21 -12.55 -14.05
CA GLY A 521 -20.01 -11.43 -13.55
C GLY A 521 -20.09 -11.38 -12.02
N THR A 522 -20.87 -10.43 -11.50
CA THR A 522 -21.13 -10.25 -10.06
C THR A 522 -21.49 -11.57 -9.38
N ASP A 523 -20.98 -11.84 -8.18
CA ASP A 523 -21.17 -13.08 -7.41
C ASP A 523 -20.68 -14.38 -8.10
N GLY A 524 -20.14 -14.28 -9.33
CA GLY A 524 -19.47 -15.38 -10.02
C GLY A 524 -18.05 -15.59 -9.50
N SER A 525 -17.61 -16.84 -9.42
CA SER A 525 -16.26 -17.22 -9.00
C SER A 525 -15.65 -18.27 -9.94
N LEU A 526 -14.42 -18.04 -10.38
CA LEU A 526 -13.63 -18.99 -11.16
C LEU A 526 -12.28 -19.25 -10.48
N THR A 527 -11.93 -20.53 -10.30
CA THR A 527 -10.60 -20.96 -9.87
C THR A 527 -9.95 -21.81 -10.96
N LEU A 528 -8.75 -21.43 -11.41
CA LEU A 528 -7.88 -22.29 -12.20
C LEU A 528 -6.93 -23.03 -11.27
N GLY A 529 -7.09 -24.35 -11.20
CA GLY A 529 -6.22 -25.24 -10.44
C GLY A 529 -5.00 -25.69 -11.25
N GLU A 530 -4.45 -26.85 -10.91
CA GLU A 530 -3.19 -27.32 -11.50
C GLU A 530 -3.34 -27.76 -12.96
N ASN A 531 -2.25 -27.67 -13.73
CA ASN A 531 -2.08 -28.21 -15.09
C ASN A 531 -3.08 -27.74 -16.16
N ILE A 532 -3.80 -26.65 -15.94
CA ILE A 532 -4.71 -26.06 -16.92
C ILE A 532 -4.06 -24.91 -17.67
N THR A 533 -4.20 -24.88 -19.00
CA THR A 533 -3.80 -23.77 -19.87
C THR A 533 -5.02 -23.15 -20.53
N LEU A 534 -5.11 -21.82 -20.55
CA LEU A 534 -6.11 -21.08 -21.33
C LEU A 534 -5.46 -20.32 -22.47
N THR A 535 -6.09 -20.36 -23.65
CA THR A 535 -5.76 -19.51 -24.80
C THR A 535 -7.04 -18.87 -25.37
N GLY A 536 -7.02 -17.58 -25.69
CA GLY A 536 -8.19 -16.89 -26.23
C GLY A 536 -7.86 -15.68 -27.12
N THR A 537 -8.65 -15.46 -28.17
CA THR A 537 -8.40 -14.39 -29.15
C THR A 537 -9.63 -13.51 -29.27
N ASN A 538 -9.55 -12.30 -28.72
CA ASN A 538 -10.65 -11.34 -28.65
C ASN A 538 -10.16 -9.92 -29.01
N ASP A 539 -9.51 -9.79 -30.16
CA ASP A 539 -8.77 -8.58 -30.56
C ASP A 539 -9.61 -7.28 -30.55
N ALA A 540 -10.94 -7.38 -30.66
CA ALA A 540 -11.84 -6.23 -30.60
C ALA A 540 -12.43 -5.95 -29.20
N GLY A 541 -12.21 -6.83 -28.22
CA GLY A 541 -12.84 -6.79 -26.89
C GLY A 541 -11.84 -6.77 -25.73
N ASN A 542 -12.38 -6.92 -24.51
CA ASN A 542 -11.60 -6.94 -23.27
C ASN A 542 -11.40 -8.38 -22.77
N GLY A 543 -10.21 -8.67 -22.24
CA GLY A 543 -9.82 -9.97 -21.72
C GLY A 543 -9.63 -10.97 -22.85
N GLY A 544 -8.38 -11.35 -23.15
CA GLY A 544 -8.14 -12.33 -24.23
C GLY A 544 -8.56 -13.73 -23.83
N ALA A 545 -8.21 -14.17 -22.62
CA ALA A 545 -8.68 -15.43 -22.06
C ALA A 545 -9.79 -15.25 -21.02
N VAL A 546 -9.66 -14.26 -20.13
CA VAL A 546 -10.58 -14.06 -18.99
C VAL A 546 -11.00 -12.60 -18.85
N TYR A 547 -12.30 -12.37 -18.67
CA TYR A 547 -12.87 -11.08 -18.29
C TYR A 547 -13.57 -11.19 -16.92
N VAL A 548 -13.06 -10.49 -15.92
CA VAL A 548 -13.67 -10.36 -14.58
C VAL A 548 -14.47 -9.06 -14.53
N ASN A 549 -15.79 -9.15 -14.45
CA ASN A 549 -16.72 -8.03 -14.44
C ASN A 549 -17.54 -8.05 -13.13
N GLY A 550 -16.93 -7.61 -12.03
CA GLY A 550 -17.53 -7.63 -10.69
C GLY A 550 -17.47 -8.97 -9.93
N GLY A 551 -17.04 -10.05 -10.58
CA GLY A 551 -16.84 -11.36 -9.95
C GLY A 551 -15.44 -11.57 -9.34
N THR A 552 -15.15 -12.83 -8.98
CA THR A 552 -13.85 -13.25 -8.44
C THR A 552 -13.14 -14.24 -9.36
N PHE A 553 -11.85 -14.02 -9.60
CA PHE A 553 -10.99 -14.91 -10.36
C PHE A 553 -9.78 -15.30 -9.53
N THR A 554 -9.46 -16.59 -9.44
CA THR A 554 -8.27 -17.12 -8.75
C THR A 554 -7.45 -18.00 -9.68
N MET A 555 -6.15 -17.72 -9.79
CA MET A 555 -5.17 -18.62 -10.41
C MET A 555 -4.30 -19.26 -9.33
N LYS A 556 -4.16 -20.59 -9.39
CA LYS A 556 -3.26 -21.37 -8.52
C LYS A 556 -2.01 -21.82 -9.26
N ALA A 557 -1.02 -22.29 -8.51
CA ALA A 557 0.18 -22.92 -9.05
C ALA A 557 -0.16 -24.00 -10.11
N GLY A 558 0.63 -24.04 -11.18
CA GLY A 558 0.42 -24.97 -12.31
C GLY A 558 -0.62 -24.52 -13.34
N SER A 559 -1.43 -23.48 -13.07
CA SER A 559 -2.29 -22.86 -14.09
C SER A 559 -1.51 -21.93 -15.01
N LYS A 560 -1.94 -21.81 -16.27
CA LYS A 560 -1.31 -20.95 -17.28
C LYS A 560 -2.34 -20.23 -18.15
N ILE A 561 -2.13 -18.94 -18.42
CA ILE A 561 -2.82 -18.19 -19.48
C ILE A 561 -1.77 -17.76 -20.48
N THR A 562 -1.91 -18.18 -21.72
CA THR A 562 -0.87 -17.95 -22.73
C THR A 562 -1.41 -17.68 -24.11
N GLU A 563 -0.59 -17.06 -24.96
CA GLU A 563 -0.87 -16.88 -26.39
C GLU A 563 -2.27 -16.28 -26.65
N SER A 564 -2.75 -15.48 -25.71
CA SER A 564 -4.06 -14.84 -25.78
C SER A 564 -3.91 -13.40 -26.23
N SER A 565 -4.93 -12.87 -26.88
CA SER A 565 -4.92 -11.50 -27.36
C SER A 565 -6.26 -10.80 -27.18
N ALA A 566 -6.19 -9.50 -26.89
CA ALA A 566 -7.34 -8.62 -26.76
C ALA A 566 -6.96 -7.17 -26.99
N ARG A 567 -7.95 -6.27 -26.98
CA ARG A 567 -7.72 -4.82 -26.97
C ARG A 567 -7.20 -4.34 -25.61
N TYR A 568 -7.75 -4.87 -24.53
CA TYR A 568 -7.29 -4.59 -23.17
C TYR A 568 -7.20 -5.89 -22.37
N GLY A 569 -6.09 -6.10 -21.67
CA GLY A 569 -5.88 -7.33 -20.90
C GLY A 569 -5.71 -8.54 -21.82
N GLY A 570 -4.59 -8.60 -22.55
CA GLY A 570 -4.33 -9.66 -23.53
C GLY A 570 -4.50 -11.06 -22.96
N GLY A 571 -4.19 -11.27 -21.69
CA GLY A 571 -4.61 -12.45 -20.93
C GLY A 571 -5.90 -12.22 -20.14
N VAL A 572 -5.84 -11.28 -19.18
CA VAL A 572 -6.90 -11.04 -18.18
C VAL A 572 -7.30 -9.56 -18.15
N TYR A 573 -8.60 -9.28 -18.12
CA TYR A 573 -9.13 -7.94 -17.86
C TYR A 573 -10.02 -7.95 -16.62
N VAL A 574 -9.82 -7.00 -15.70
CA VAL A 574 -10.53 -6.91 -14.42
C VAL A 574 -11.25 -5.57 -14.33
N ASP A 575 -12.57 -5.59 -14.14
CA ASP A 575 -13.43 -4.40 -14.11
C ASP A 575 -14.58 -4.50 -13.11
N SER A 576 -15.28 -3.37 -12.90
CA SER A 576 -16.51 -3.24 -12.13
C SER A 576 -16.39 -3.76 -10.70
N ASN A 577 -15.29 -3.41 -10.01
CA ASN A 577 -14.92 -3.91 -8.67
C ASN A 577 -14.66 -5.43 -8.60
N GLY A 578 -14.40 -6.07 -9.75
CA GLY A 578 -13.97 -7.46 -9.82
C GLY A 578 -12.63 -7.66 -9.10
N THR A 579 -12.42 -8.88 -8.60
CA THR A 579 -11.21 -9.28 -7.88
C THR A 579 -10.48 -10.38 -8.63
N PHE A 580 -9.18 -10.19 -8.87
CA PHE A 580 -8.29 -11.22 -9.37
C PHE A 580 -7.20 -11.52 -8.34
N THR A 581 -7.01 -12.80 -8.00
CA THR A 581 -5.94 -13.28 -7.14
C THR A 581 -5.08 -14.30 -7.89
N MET A 582 -3.77 -14.05 -7.98
CA MET A 582 -2.80 -14.95 -8.59
C MET A 582 -1.86 -15.50 -7.51
N ASP A 583 -2.22 -16.67 -6.99
CA ASP A 583 -1.52 -17.43 -5.95
C ASP A 583 -0.68 -18.55 -6.60
N GLY A 584 0.18 -18.12 -7.54
CA GLY A 584 0.94 -19.00 -8.42
C GLY A 584 0.43 -19.03 -9.86
N GLY A 585 1.07 -19.86 -10.69
CA GLY A 585 0.75 -19.99 -12.11
C GLY A 585 1.48 -18.98 -12.98
N ALA A 586 1.18 -18.96 -14.28
CA ALA A 586 1.88 -18.14 -15.25
C ALA A 586 0.94 -17.45 -16.25
N ILE A 587 1.10 -16.14 -16.46
CA ILE A 587 0.46 -15.37 -17.54
C ILE A 587 1.56 -14.97 -18.53
N THR A 588 1.63 -15.65 -19.68
CA THR A 588 2.78 -15.52 -20.57
C THR A 588 2.44 -15.33 -22.03
N LYS A 589 3.24 -14.59 -22.80
CA LYS A 589 3.10 -14.51 -24.27
C LYS A 589 1.72 -14.00 -24.73
N ASN A 590 1.04 -13.22 -23.91
CA ASN A 590 -0.22 -12.60 -24.28
C ASN A 590 0.02 -11.22 -24.90
N SER A 591 -0.92 -10.73 -25.72
CA SER A 591 -0.74 -9.47 -26.45
C SER A 591 -1.95 -8.54 -26.41
N ALA A 592 -1.71 -7.26 -26.15
CA ALA A 592 -2.66 -6.17 -26.36
C ALA A 592 -2.42 -5.50 -27.72
N ASN A 593 -3.16 -5.97 -28.73
CA ASN A 593 -3.01 -5.62 -30.15
C ASN A 593 -3.79 -4.36 -30.51
N ILE A 594 -3.23 -3.48 -31.36
CA ILE A 594 -3.83 -2.22 -31.88
C ILE A 594 -5.21 -2.44 -32.52
N ASP A 595 -6.14 -1.50 -32.31
CA ASP A 595 -7.40 -1.48 -33.07
C ASP A 595 -7.19 -0.95 -34.51
N GLU A 596 -8.20 -1.10 -35.38
CA GLU A 596 -8.17 -0.57 -36.75
C GLU A 596 -7.99 0.97 -36.83
N SER A 597 -8.12 1.67 -35.69
CA SER A 597 -8.00 3.14 -35.58
C SER A 597 -6.61 3.61 -35.16
N GLY A 598 -5.67 2.71 -34.88
CA GLY A 598 -4.28 3.04 -34.59
C GLY A 598 -3.98 3.51 -33.16
N ASN A 599 -4.93 3.38 -32.22
CA ASN A 599 -4.71 3.76 -30.82
C ASN A 599 -4.05 2.62 -30.03
N GLY A 600 -3.00 2.94 -29.28
CA GLY A 600 -2.23 1.96 -28.49
C GLY A 600 -3.06 1.30 -27.40
N ASN A 601 -2.95 -0.01 -27.31
CA ASN A 601 -3.75 -0.89 -26.46
C ASN A 601 -2.95 -1.36 -25.24
N SER A 602 -3.63 -1.64 -24.12
CA SER A 602 -2.98 -1.69 -22.79
C SER A 602 -3.20 -2.98 -22.00
N GLY A 603 -2.19 -3.36 -21.21
CA GLY A 603 -2.20 -4.55 -20.37
C GLY A 603 -2.00 -5.82 -21.19
N GLY A 604 -0.78 -6.07 -21.66
CA GLY A 604 -0.49 -7.24 -22.50
C GLY A 604 -0.78 -8.56 -21.78
N GLY A 605 -0.40 -8.66 -20.51
CA GLY A 605 -0.80 -9.76 -19.62
C GLY A 605 -2.14 -9.46 -18.93
N VAL A 606 -2.14 -8.46 -18.06
CA VAL A 606 -3.27 -8.11 -17.18
C VAL A 606 -3.63 -6.63 -17.33
N CYS A 607 -4.92 -6.33 -17.38
CA CYS A 607 -5.43 -4.96 -17.33
C CYS A 607 -6.48 -4.85 -16.21
N ILE A 608 -6.36 -3.82 -15.36
CA ILE A 608 -7.23 -3.58 -14.21
C ILE A 608 -7.84 -2.19 -14.40
N SER A 609 -9.15 -2.11 -14.54
CA SER A 609 -9.90 -0.86 -14.61
C SER A 609 -10.94 -0.88 -13.49
N TYR A 610 -10.90 -0.01 -12.47
CA TYR A 610 -11.88 -0.06 -11.36
C TYR A 610 -11.96 -1.39 -10.58
N GLY A 611 -10.97 -2.28 -10.71
CA GLY A 611 -10.90 -3.60 -10.06
C GLY A 611 -9.72 -3.75 -9.10
N THR A 612 -9.59 -4.94 -8.51
CA THR A 612 -8.45 -5.30 -7.64
C THR A 612 -7.70 -6.51 -8.19
N PHE A 613 -6.37 -6.43 -8.21
CA PHE A 613 -5.48 -7.55 -8.50
C PHE A 613 -4.50 -7.77 -7.35
N THR A 614 -4.35 -9.02 -6.88
CA THR A 614 -3.33 -9.43 -5.91
C THR A 614 -2.45 -10.53 -6.49
N MET A 615 -1.14 -10.36 -6.42
CA MET A 615 -0.14 -11.31 -6.91
C MET A 615 0.79 -11.75 -5.76
N SER A 616 0.89 -13.06 -5.57
CA SER A 616 1.63 -13.67 -4.47
C SER A 616 2.83 -14.49 -4.98
N LYS A 617 3.63 -15.04 -4.04
CA LYS A 617 4.85 -15.79 -4.34
C LYS A 617 4.60 -16.96 -5.29
N GLY A 618 5.48 -17.12 -6.29
CA GLY A 618 5.41 -18.21 -7.27
C GLY A 618 4.55 -17.89 -8.50
N ALA A 619 3.86 -16.75 -8.53
CA ALA A 619 3.20 -16.24 -9.72
C ALA A 619 4.22 -15.62 -10.70
N VAL A 620 4.00 -15.80 -12.00
CA VAL A 620 4.86 -15.25 -13.06
C VAL A 620 4.05 -14.57 -14.15
N ILE A 621 4.40 -13.33 -14.51
CA ILE A 621 3.86 -12.60 -15.66
C ILE A 621 5.03 -12.27 -16.60
N SER A 622 5.19 -12.97 -17.72
CA SER A 622 6.40 -12.83 -18.56
C SER A 622 6.14 -12.97 -20.07
N GLY A 623 6.95 -12.31 -20.89
CA GLY A 623 6.87 -12.39 -22.35
C GLY A 623 5.58 -11.79 -22.94
N ASN A 624 4.82 -11.01 -22.18
CA ASN A 624 3.60 -10.37 -22.66
C ASN A 624 3.92 -9.05 -23.36
N SER A 625 3.07 -8.62 -24.28
CA SER A 625 3.31 -7.43 -25.09
C SER A 625 2.09 -6.51 -25.17
N ALA A 626 2.31 -5.21 -25.14
CA ALA A 626 1.30 -4.20 -25.39
C ALA A 626 1.82 -3.20 -26.41
N THR A 627 0.95 -2.75 -27.30
CA THR A 627 1.33 -1.71 -28.27
C THR A 627 1.29 -0.30 -27.68
N GLY A 628 0.48 -0.09 -26.64
CA GLY A 628 0.42 1.12 -25.83
C GLY A 628 1.15 0.96 -24.50
N SER A 629 0.41 0.66 -23.43
CA SER A 629 0.94 0.73 -22.06
C SER A 629 0.82 -0.57 -21.27
N GLY A 630 1.76 -0.86 -20.38
CA GLY A 630 1.68 -2.00 -19.45
C GLY A 630 1.86 -3.33 -20.18
N GLY A 631 3.09 -3.69 -20.54
CA GLY A 631 3.38 -4.94 -21.24
C GLY A 631 2.97 -6.16 -20.40
N GLY A 632 3.36 -6.16 -19.13
CA GLY A 632 2.88 -7.10 -18.13
C GLY A 632 1.51 -6.72 -17.58
N VAL A 633 1.43 -5.58 -16.89
CA VAL A 633 0.24 -5.13 -16.15
C VAL A 633 -0.08 -3.66 -16.44
N PHE A 634 -1.35 -3.35 -16.67
CA PHE A 634 -1.87 -1.98 -16.76
C PHE A 634 -2.93 -1.76 -15.66
N VAL A 635 -2.82 -0.65 -14.93
CA VAL A 635 -3.74 -0.26 -13.85
C VAL A 635 -4.39 1.07 -14.20
N SER A 636 -5.72 1.15 -14.16
CA SER A 636 -6.45 2.40 -14.38
C SER A 636 -7.77 2.54 -13.63
N GLY A 637 -8.35 3.75 -13.68
CA GLY A 637 -9.71 4.03 -13.22
C GLY A 637 -9.90 3.66 -11.77
N SER A 638 -9.09 4.18 -10.84
CA SER A 638 -9.04 3.80 -9.42
C SER A 638 -8.73 2.33 -9.13
N GLY A 639 -8.27 1.56 -10.13
CA GLY A 639 -7.85 0.18 -9.96
C GLY A 639 -6.71 0.03 -8.95
N LYS A 640 -6.66 -1.13 -8.28
CA LYS A 640 -5.66 -1.46 -7.27
C LYS A 640 -4.90 -2.71 -7.66
N PHE A 641 -3.57 -2.61 -7.64
CA PHE A 641 -2.67 -3.74 -7.80
C PHE A 641 -1.80 -3.89 -6.54
N THR A 642 -1.77 -5.10 -5.97
CA THR A 642 -0.90 -5.44 -4.84
C THR A 642 -0.04 -6.65 -5.21
N MET A 643 1.28 -6.50 -5.10
CA MET A 643 2.26 -7.55 -5.38
C MET A 643 3.08 -7.81 -4.12
N GLU A 644 2.83 -8.95 -3.49
CA GLU A 644 3.50 -9.39 -2.24
C GLU A 644 4.64 -10.38 -2.54
N GLY A 645 4.71 -10.86 -3.79
CA GLY A 645 5.73 -11.77 -4.28
C GLY A 645 5.55 -12.08 -5.77
N GLY A 646 6.37 -13.01 -6.28
CA GLY A 646 6.32 -13.42 -7.69
C GLY A 646 7.18 -12.54 -8.60
N THR A 647 7.10 -12.79 -9.91
CA THR A 647 7.96 -12.14 -10.91
C THR A 647 7.16 -11.57 -12.08
N ILE A 648 7.39 -10.30 -12.39
CA ILE A 648 6.96 -9.68 -13.64
C ILE A 648 8.19 -9.50 -14.54
N GLY A 649 8.27 -10.33 -15.58
CA GLY A 649 9.34 -10.36 -16.56
C GLY A 649 10.32 -11.51 -16.33
N GLY A 650 11.60 -11.28 -16.61
CA GLY A 650 12.71 -12.24 -16.51
C GLY A 650 13.88 -11.80 -17.38
N PHE A 651 15.09 -12.28 -17.08
CA PHE A 651 16.31 -11.86 -17.78
C PHE A 651 16.56 -12.60 -19.12
N ASP A 652 15.83 -13.67 -19.39
CA ASP A 652 15.85 -14.28 -20.72
C ASP A 652 15.01 -13.45 -21.72
N GLY A 653 15.43 -13.42 -22.98
CA GLY A 653 14.79 -12.58 -24.00
C GLY A 653 13.32 -12.94 -24.27
N ASP A 654 12.90 -14.17 -23.94
CA ASP A 654 11.53 -14.66 -24.12
C ASP A 654 10.59 -14.25 -22.98
N SER A 655 11.15 -13.92 -21.80
CA SER A 655 10.41 -13.50 -20.61
C SER A 655 10.20 -12.00 -20.51
N SER A 656 10.85 -11.21 -21.36
CA SER A 656 10.71 -9.75 -21.36
C SER A 656 9.27 -9.33 -21.68
N ASN A 657 8.58 -8.68 -20.75
CA ASN A 657 7.35 -7.98 -21.12
C ASN A 657 7.70 -6.67 -21.83
N SER A 658 6.92 -6.31 -22.86
CA SER A 658 7.25 -5.19 -23.75
C SER A 658 6.07 -4.24 -23.98
N ALA A 659 6.31 -2.94 -23.91
CA ALA A 659 5.32 -1.91 -24.22
C ALA A 659 5.92 -0.61 -24.79
N GLN A 660 5.08 0.36 -25.15
CA GLN A 660 5.54 1.73 -25.36
C GLN A 660 5.93 2.37 -24.03
N ASN A 661 5.06 2.27 -23.02
CA ASN A 661 5.30 2.76 -21.67
C ASN A 661 4.99 1.68 -20.63
N GLY A 662 5.80 1.58 -19.57
CA GLY A 662 5.59 0.58 -18.53
C GLY A 662 5.74 -0.83 -19.07
N GLY A 663 6.96 -1.24 -19.44
CA GLY A 663 7.22 -2.58 -19.98
C GLY A 663 6.71 -3.67 -19.06
N GLY A 664 7.02 -3.55 -17.76
CA GLY A 664 6.45 -4.38 -16.70
C GLY A 664 5.05 -3.90 -16.29
N VAL A 665 4.97 -2.72 -15.66
CA VAL A 665 3.74 -2.18 -15.06
C VAL A 665 3.52 -0.73 -15.51
N TYR A 666 2.28 -0.37 -15.84
CA TYR A 666 1.87 1.01 -16.11
C TYR A 666 0.65 1.38 -15.26
N ILE A 667 0.70 2.54 -14.59
CA ILE A 667 -0.34 3.02 -13.67
C ILE A 667 -0.87 4.36 -14.15
N PHE A 668 -2.19 4.44 -14.37
CA PHE A 668 -2.91 5.64 -14.78
C PHE A 668 -4.20 5.85 -14.00
N GLU A 669 -4.18 6.77 -13.05
CA GLU A 669 -5.24 7.00 -12.07
C GLU A 669 -5.54 5.77 -11.22
N GLY A 670 -4.50 5.01 -10.84
CA GLY A 670 -4.61 3.79 -10.04
C GLY A 670 -3.55 3.70 -8.95
N THR A 671 -3.61 2.62 -8.18
CA THR A 671 -2.68 2.36 -7.07
C THR A 671 -1.92 1.06 -7.29
N PHE A 672 -0.60 1.10 -7.09
CA PHE A 672 0.26 -0.08 -7.08
C PHE A 672 1.06 -0.15 -5.78
N THR A 673 0.99 -1.28 -5.09
CA THR A 673 1.81 -1.57 -3.91
C THR A 673 2.65 -2.82 -4.17
N MET A 674 3.96 -2.68 -4.00
CA MET A 674 4.95 -3.75 -4.15
C MET A 674 5.70 -3.94 -2.84
N SER A 675 5.73 -5.18 -2.34
CA SER A 675 6.28 -5.52 -1.02
C SER A 675 6.80 -6.96 -1.00
N GLY A 676 7.31 -7.41 0.16
CA GLY A 676 7.83 -8.76 0.32
C GLY A 676 8.99 -9.07 -0.64
N GLY A 677 8.99 -10.26 -1.22
CA GLY A 677 10.02 -10.73 -2.16
C GLY A 677 9.62 -10.58 -3.63
N ALA A 678 8.81 -9.57 -3.96
CA ALA A 678 8.35 -9.29 -5.32
C ALA A 678 9.49 -8.83 -6.24
N VAL A 679 9.47 -9.26 -7.50
CA VAL A 679 10.51 -8.92 -8.49
C VAL A 679 9.90 -8.43 -9.80
N ILE A 680 10.32 -7.25 -10.28
CA ILE A 680 10.05 -6.76 -11.63
C ILE A 680 11.38 -6.72 -12.38
N SER A 681 11.56 -7.61 -13.35
CA SER A 681 12.87 -7.77 -13.99
C SER A 681 12.86 -7.94 -15.49
N GLY A 682 13.88 -7.43 -16.19
CA GLY A 682 14.09 -7.72 -17.61
C GLY A 682 12.99 -7.23 -18.55
N ASN A 683 12.16 -6.29 -18.12
CA ASN A 683 11.09 -5.72 -18.95
C ASN A 683 11.61 -4.59 -19.84
N SER A 684 10.93 -4.34 -20.95
CA SER A 684 11.36 -3.38 -21.98
C SER A 684 10.26 -2.39 -22.34
N ALA A 685 10.62 -1.11 -22.41
CA ALA A 685 9.77 -0.05 -22.93
C ALA A 685 10.44 0.66 -24.11
N THR A 686 9.69 0.91 -25.17
CA THR A 686 10.21 1.69 -26.31
C THR A 686 10.17 3.21 -26.08
N SER A 687 9.48 3.69 -25.05
CA SER A 687 9.51 5.08 -24.58
C SER A 687 10.00 5.15 -23.14
N SER A 688 9.14 5.02 -22.13
CA SER A 688 9.53 5.28 -20.73
C SER A 688 9.02 4.23 -19.74
N GLY A 689 9.69 4.09 -18.60
CA GLY A 689 9.32 3.13 -17.55
C GLY A 689 9.54 1.69 -18.01
N GLY A 690 10.78 1.26 -18.16
CA GLY A 690 11.09 -0.12 -18.56
C GLY A 690 10.45 -1.12 -17.60
N GLY A 691 10.63 -0.91 -16.30
CA GLY A 691 9.97 -1.67 -15.23
C GLY A 691 8.58 -1.13 -14.94
N VAL A 692 8.51 0.09 -14.39
CA VAL A 692 7.26 0.72 -13.91
C VAL A 692 7.11 2.13 -14.48
N TYR A 693 5.90 2.47 -14.92
CA TYR A 693 5.49 3.83 -15.25
C TYR A 693 4.34 4.24 -14.33
N VAL A 694 4.41 5.44 -13.74
CA VAL A 694 3.34 6.02 -12.92
C VAL A 694 3.05 7.46 -13.37
N GLY A 695 1.81 7.75 -13.78
CA GLY A 695 1.39 9.08 -14.18
C GLY A 695 -0.12 9.17 -14.37
N GLY A 696 -0.71 10.36 -14.42
CA GLY A 696 -2.16 10.54 -14.54
C GLY A 696 -2.54 11.97 -14.86
N ASP A 697 -3.83 12.24 -15.02
CA ASP A 697 -4.32 13.58 -15.36
C ASP A 697 -4.52 14.48 -14.12
N SER A 698 -4.55 13.90 -12.91
CA SER A 698 -4.87 14.59 -11.65
C SER A 698 -3.88 14.26 -10.51
N PRO A 699 -3.41 15.26 -9.73
CA PRO A 699 -2.50 15.04 -8.60
C PRO A 699 -2.96 13.95 -7.63
N GLY A 700 -2.07 12.98 -7.35
CA GLY A 700 -2.28 11.95 -6.33
C GLY A 700 -3.23 10.81 -6.70
N THR A 701 -3.76 10.75 -7.93
CA THR A 701 -4.59 9.62 -8.38
C THR A 701 -3.76 8.43 -8.84
N SER A 702 -2.54 8.65 -9.32
CA SER A 702 -1.57 7.61 -9.69
C SER A 702 -0.50 7.47 -8.62
N THR A 703 -0.51 6.35 -7.89
CA THR A 703 0.45 6.10 -6.81
C THR A 703 1.16 4.76 -6.96
N PHE A 704 2.46 4.77 -6.70
CA PHE A 704 3.27 3.58 -6.55
C PHE A 704 3.96 3.59 -5.19
N THR A 705 3.86 2.50 -4.45
CA THR A 705 4.56 2.29 -3.18
C THR A 705 5.37 1.01 -3.21
N MET A 706 6.66 1.11 -2.88
CA MET A 706 7.62 0.01 -2.83
C MET A 706 8.23 -0.11 -1.43
N SER A 707 8.29 -1.32 -0.88
CA SER A 707 8.71 -1.59 0.50
C SER A 707 9.38 -2.96 0.66
N ASP A 708 9.86 -3.27 1.87
CA ASP A 708 10.49 -4.53 2.25
C ASP A 708 11.71 -4.92 1.38
N SER A 709 11.75 -6.14 0.85
CA SER A 709 12.82 -6.71 0.02
C SER A 709 12.47 -6.74 -1.47
N ALA A 710 11.52 -5.91 -1.92
CA ALA A 710 11.10 -5.84 -3.31
C ALA A 710 12.26 -5.43 -4.24
N VAL A 711 12.26 -5.91 -5.49
CA VAL A 711 13.34 -5.68 -6.45
C VAL A 711 12.82 -5.22 -7.82
N ILE A 712 13.42 -4.16 -8.38
CA ILE A 712 13.23 -3.74 -9.77
C ILE A 712 14.59 -3.74 -10.48
N SER A 713 14.83 -4.67 -11.41
CA SER A 713 16.18 -4.96 -11.91
C SER A 713 16.24 -5.33 -13.40
N GLY A 714 17.27 -4.89 -14.12
CA GLY A 714 17.52 -5.23 -15.52
C GLY A 714 16.45 -4.75 -16.51
N ASN A 715 15.62 -3.79 -16.11
CA ASN A 715 14.59 -3.24 -16.97
C ASN A 715 15.17 -2.14 -17.86
N LYS A 716 14.64 -2.01 -19.08
CA LYS A 716 15.22 -1.16 -20.13
C LYS A 716 14.19 -0.24 -20.77
N ALA A 717 14.54 1.02 -20.93
CA ALA A 717 13.80 1.98 -21.76
C ALA A 717 14.68 2.44 -22.94
N SER A 718 14.33 2.08 -24.18
CA SER A 718 15.26 2.13 -25.33
C SER A 718 14.90 3.09 -26.47
N GLY A 719 13.91 3.96 -26.28
CA GLY A 719 13.52 4.99 -27.26
C GLY A 719 14.52 6.12 -27.46
N ILE A 720 14.23 7.02 -28.42
CA ILE A 720 15.07 8.20 -28.71
C ILE A 720 15.02 9.23 -27.56
N SER A 721 13.93 9.25 -26.78
CA SER A 721 13.72 10.11 -25.61
C SER A 721 13.33 9.26 -24.40
N SER A 722 13.97 8.11 -24.22
CA SER A 722 13.59 7.17 -23.17
C SER A 722 14.03 7.58 -21.79
N SER A 723 13.19 7.33 -20.79
CA SER A 723 13.45 7.71 -19.41
C SER A 723 12.95 6.66 -18.43
N GLY A 724 13.61 6.54 -17.28
CA GLY A 724 13.22 5.62 -16.21
C GLY A 724 13.35 4.16 -16.62
N GLY A 725 14.57 3.62 -16.59
CA GLY A 725 14.81 2.21 -16.91
C GLY A 725 14.07 1.31 -15.92
N GLY A 726 14.25 1.58 -14.63
CA GLY A 726 13.49 0.96 -13.54
C GLY A 726 12.11 1.58 -13.40
N VAL A 727 12.03 2.87 -13.02
CA VAL A 727 10.78 3.58 -12.73
C VAL A 727 10.73 4.94 -13.44
N TYR A 728 9.59 5.27 -14.04
CA TYR A 728 9.31 6.61 -14.58
C TYR A 728 8.08 7.21 -13.90
N VAL A 729 8.26 8.37 -13.26
CA VAL A 729 7.22 9.13 -12.56
C VAL A 729 6.89 10.36 -13.40
N TYR A 730 5.65 10.47 -13.87
CA TYR A 730 5.22 11.48 -14.82
C TYR A 730 4.12 12.38 -14.27
N GLU A 731 4.29 13.70 -14.42
CA GLU A 731 3.37 14.76 -14.05
C GLU A 731 2.76 14.58 -12.66
N THR A 732 1.53 14.10 -12.57
CA THR A 732 0.81 14.01 -11.31
C THR A 732 1.10 12.72 -10.52
N GLY A 733 1.97 11.86 -11.07
CA GLY A 733 2.37 10.60 -10.49
C GLY A 733 3.17 10.77 -9.21
N LYS A 734 2.92 9.87 -8.26
CA LYS A 734 3.64 9.81 -6.98
C LYS A 734 4.28 8.45 -6.76
N PHE A 735 5.57 8.44 -6.48
CA PHE A 735 6.30 7.25 -6.08
C PHE A 735 6.82 7.39 -4.64
N THR A 736 6.59 6.37 -3.81
CA THR A 736 7.11 6.28 -2.44
C THR A 736 7.87 4.98 -2.27
N MET A 737 9.14 5.08 -1.84
CA MET A 737 10.03 3.96 -1.57
C MET A 737 10.40 3.95 -0.08
N GLU A 738 9.99 2.89 0.60
CA GLU A 738 10.20 2.65 2.04
C GLU A 738 11.10 1.42 2.27
N GLY A 739 11.67 0.86 1.20
CA GLY A 739 12.53 -0.32 1.20
C GLY A 739 12.75 -0.87 -0.21
N GLY A 740 13.50 -1.96 -0.30
CA GLY A 740 13.79 -2.68 -1.54
C GLY A 740 14.97 -2.13 -2.33
N THR A 741 15.19 -2.71 -3.52
CA THR A 741 16.30 -2.36 -4.43
C THR A 741 15.78 -2.02 -5.82
N ILE A 742 16.22 -0.89 -6.38
CA ILE A 742 16.08 -0.56 -7.80
C ILE A 742 17.46 -0.60 -8.44
N GLY A 743 17.72 -1.66 -9.20
CA GLY A 743 18.94 -1.83 -9.99
C GLY A 743 19.57 -3.21 -9.84
N GLU A 744 20.90 -3.29 -9.80
CA GLU A 744 21.63 -4.55 -9.88
C GLU A 744 21.36 -5.47 -8.70
N ILE A 745 21.11 -6.75 -9.03
CA ILE A 745 21.19 -7.89 -8.11
C ILE A 745 22.35 -8.84 -8.47
N ASP A 746 22.96 -8.63 -9.64
CA ASP A 746 24.18 -9.24 -10.17
C ASP A 746 24.85 -8.26 -11.17
N GLU A 747 26.11 -8.51 -11.57
CA GLU A 747 26.99 -7.60 -12.35
C GLU A 747 26.47 -7.16 -13.75
N ALA A 748 25.27 -7.59 -14.16
CA ALA A 748 24.70 -7.23 -15.47
C ALA A 748 23.18 -6.96 -15.44
N SER A 749 22.60 -6.79 -14.25
CA SER A 749 21.16 -6.58 -14.06
C SER A 749 20.81 -5.14 -13.71
N GLY A 750 21.63 -4.17 -14.11
CA GLY A 750 21.32 -2.75 -13.94
C GLY A 750 20.12 -2.34 -14.77
N ASN A 751 19.23 -1.52 -14.24
CA ASN A 751 18.23 -0.90 -15.09
C ASN A 751 18.91 0.14 -16.00
N SER A 752 18.40 0.28 -17.22
CA SER A 752 19.01 1.15 -18.22
C SER A 752 18.03 2.02 -19.00
N SER A 753 18.41 3.28 -19.21
CA SER A 753 17.67 4.25 -20.03
C SER A 753 18.61 5.34 -20.54
N LYS A 754 18.10 6.35 -21.25
CA LYS A 754 18.88 7.56 -21.52
C LYS A 754 18.98 8.46 -20.30
N SER A 755 17.85 8.72 -19.65
CA SER A 755 17.77 9.55 -18.44
C SER A 755 17.08 8.83 -17.30
N GLY A 756 17.71 8.78 -16.13
CA GLY A 756 17.20 8.03 -14.98
C GLY A 756 17.29 6.53 -15.25
N GLY A 757 18.50 5.97 -15.17
CA GLY A 757 18.71 4.52 -15.35
C GLY A 757 17.84 3.75 -14.37
N GLY A 758 17.92 4.13 -13.09
CA GLY A 758 17.05 3.64 -12.02
C GLY A 758 15.67 4.31 -12.07
N VAL A 759 15.61 5.59 -11.72
CA VAL A 759 14.36 6.37 -11.59
C VAL A 759 14.44 7.66 -12.40
N CYS A 760 13.38 8.02 -13.11
CA CYS A 760 13.22 9.36 -13.67
C CYS A 760 11.91 9.99 -13.18
N VAL A 761 11.99 11.23 -12.72
CA VAL A 761 10.91 12.03 -12.17
C VAL A 761 10.71 13.24 -13.09
N TYR A 762 9.67 13.19 -13.91
CA TYR A 762 9.31 14.26 -14.83
C TYR A 762 8.04 14.93 -14.31
N LYS A 763 8.15 16.10 -13.67
CA LYS A 763 7.06 16.89 -13.07
C LYS A 763 6.31 16.24 -11.90
N GLY A 764 6.63 15.00 -11.55
CA GLY A 764 6.02 14.27 -10.44
C GLY A 764 6.81 14.30 -9.14
N ASP A 765 6.37 13.46 -8.20
CA ASP A 765 6.90 13.42 -6.84
C ASP A 765 7.49 12.05 -6.51
N PHE A 766 8.75 12.04 -6.08
CA PHE A 766 9.41 10.84 -5.57
C PHE A 766 9.88 11.06 -4.13
N THR A 767 9.48 10.18 -3.22
CA THR A 767 10.00 10.14 -1.85
C THR A 767 10.65 8.79 -1.56
N MET A 768 11.91 8.82 -1.13
CA MET A 768 12.68 7.65 -0.71
C MET A 768 13.09 7.82 0.76
N SER A 769 12.66 6.88 1.60
CA SER A 769 12.98 6.88 3.04
C SER A 769 13.88 5.71 3.46
N ASP A 770 13.89 4.64 2.69
CA ASP A 770 14.81 3.52 2.90
C ASP A 770 15.01 2.77 1.56
N GLY A 771 15.86 1.75 1.58
CA GLY A 771 16.20 0.93 0.42
C GLY A 771 17.38 1.49 -0.40
N SER A 772 17.64 0.86 -1.55
CA SER A 772 18.80 1.16 -2.40
C SER A 772 18.42 1.40 -3.86
N ILE A 773 19.00 2.42 -4.49
CA ILE A 773 19.06 2.58 -5.94
C ILE A 773 20.51 2.33 -6.37
N SER A 774 20.79 1.20 -7.02
CA SER A 774 22.17 0.77 -7.23
C SER A 774 22.49 0.10 -8.55
N GLY A 775 23.67 0.35 -9.12
CA GLY A 775 24.11 -0.34 -10.35
C GLY A 775 23.31 0.04 -11.60
N ASN A 776 22.59 1.17 -11.60
CA ASN A 776 21.80 1.58 -12.76
C ASN A 776 22.62 2.41 -13.74
N ILE A 777 22.29 2.30 -15.02
CA ILE A 777 23.05 2.94 -16.11
C ILE A 777 22.17 3.89 -16.90
N ALA A 778 22.57 5.15 -16.97
CA ALA A 778 22.01 6.14 -17.89
C ALA A 778 22.99 6.40 -19.04
N THR A 779 22.50 6.36 -20.28
CA THR A 779 23.34 6.70 -21.45
C THR A 779 23.50 8.21 -21.65
N GLU A 780 22.78 9.04 -20.91
CA GLU A 780 22.90 10.51 -20.95
C GLU A 780 23.09 11.06 -19.52
N SER A 781 22.07 11.06 -18.66
CA SER A 781 22.19 11.68 -17.32
C SER A 781 21.32 11.02 -16.25
N GLY A 782 21.71 11.14 -14.98
CA GLY A 782 20.98 10.56 -13.85
C GLY A 782 21.08 9.04 -13.86
N GLY A 783 22.25 8.48 -13.62
CA GLY A 783 22.45 7.02 -13.57
C GLY A 783 21.47 6.37 -12.60
N GLY A 784 21.44 6.87 -11.36
CA GLY A 784 20.47 6.49 -10.35
C GLY A 784 19.13 7.18 -10.55
N VAL A 785 19.10 8.50 -10.36
CA VAL A 785 17.87 9.32 -10.39
C VAL A 785 18.02 10.53 -11.32
N PHE A 786 17.03 10.78 -12.16
CA PHE A 786 16.92 11.99 -12.96
C PHE A 786 15.65 12.76 -12.59
N VAL A 787 15.75 14.04 -12.26
CA VAL A 787 14.64 14.91 -11.87
C VAL A 787 14.51 16.03 -12.89
N GLN A 788 13.32 16.20 -13.47
CA GLN A 788 12.98 17.22 -14.45
C GLN A 788 11.69 17.91 -14.02
N GLU A 789 11.76 19.15 -13.55
CA GLU A 789 10.59 19.94 -13.11
C GLU A 789 9.75 19.27 -12.01
N GLY A 790 10.27 18.22 -11.36
CA GLY A 790 9.59 17.46 -10.30
C GLY A 790 10.29 17.61 -8.95
N THR A 791 9.81 16.87 -7.95
CA THR A 791 10.38 16.85 -6.60
C THR A 791 10.95 15.47 -6.26
N PHE A 792 12.14 15.46 -5.68
CA PHE A 792 12.74 14.27 -5.09
C PHE A 792 13.11 14.55 -3.64
N THR A 793 12.59 13.75 -2.71
CA THR A 793 12.97 13.79 -1.29
C THR A 793 13.60 12.46 -0.88
N MET A 794 14.87 12.50 -0.47
CA MET A 794 15.61 11.37 0.09
C MET A 794 15.85 11.61 1.58
N LYS A 795 15.52 10.63 2.43
CA LYS A 795 15.60 10.79 3.90
C LYS A 795 15.93 9.49 4.62
N SER A 796 16.11 9.59 5.94
CA SER A 796 16.37 8.46 6.84
C SER A 796 17.57 7.64 6.37
N THR A 797 17.46 6.34 6.07
CA THR A 797 18.61 5.47 5.74
C THR A 797 18.73 5.12 4.26
N ALA A 798 17.98 5.81 3.39
CA ALA A 798 18.01 5.59 1.95
C ALA A 798 19.44 5.66 1.35
N ILE A 799 19.72 4.83 0.35
CA ILE A 799 21.04 4.74 -0.31
C ILE A 799 20.91 4.86 -1.84
N ILE A 800 21.78 5.65 -2.46
CA ILE A 800 22.00 5.67 -3.92
C ILE A 800 23.47 5.36 -4.16
N GLN A 801 23.78 4.23 -4.82
CA GLN A 801 25.17 3.83 -4.98
C GLN A 801 25.52 3.17 -6.31
N GLU A 802 26.78 3.28 -6.74
CA GLU A 802 27.29 2.50 -7.88
C GLU A 802 26.48 2.68 -9.17
N ASN A 803 25.80 3.83 -9.32
CA ASN A 803 25.09 4.15 -10.55
C ASN A 803 25.99 4.94 -11.49
N GLU A 804 25.79 4.76 -12.80
CA GLU A 804 26.66 5.31 -13.82
C GLU A 804 25.88 6.15 -14.85
N ALA A 805 26.36 7.37 -15.09
CA ALA A 805 25.99 8.16 -16.26
C ALA A 805 27.15 8.13 -17.26
N THR A 806 26.94 7.50 -18.42
CA THR A 806 28.00 7.29 -19.43
C THR A 806 28.08 8.42 -20.47
N GLY A 807 27.11 9.34 -20.47
CA GLY A 807 27.05 10.52 -21.34
C GLY A 807 26.76 10.24 -22.82
N GLY A 808 27.05 9.04 -23.34
CA GLY A 808 26.69 8.64 -24.70
C GLY A 808 27.22 9.64 -25.75
N SER A 809 26.31 10.25 -26.52
CA SER A 809 26.63 11.32 -27.49
C SER A 809 26.48 12.75 -26.91
N SER A 810 26.40 12.87 -25.58
CA SER A 810 26.09 14.08 -24.82
C SER A 810 26.95 14.19 -23.54
N HIS A 811 26.51 14.98 -22.56
CA HIS A 811 27.20 15.23 -21.29
C HIS A 811 26.89 14.10 -20.29
N ALA A 812 27.90 13.50 -19.67
CA ALA A 812 27.73 12.52 -18.60
C ALA A 812 27.53 13.25 -17.28
N CYS A 813 26.29 13.39 -16.81
CA CYS A 813 26.01 14.17 -15.62
C CYS A 813 25.12 13.42 -14.61
N GLY A 814 25.40 13.61 -13.32
CA GLY A 814 24.59 13.05 -12.24
C GLY A 814 24.67 11.53 -12.21
N GLY A 815 25.83 10.96 -11.88
CA GLY A 815 25.97 9.51 -11.75
C GLY A 815 24.94 8.95 -10.76
N GLY A 816 24.87 9.55 -9.58
CA GLY A 816 23.83 9.31 -8.59
C GLY A 816 22.52 10.01 -8.93
N VAL A 817 22.51 11.34 -8.90
CA VAL A 817 21.32 12.19 -9.07
C VAL A 817 21.58 13.34 -10.05
N TYR A 818 20.68 13.55 -10.99
CA TYR A 818 20.65 14.72 -11.85
C TYR A 818 19.36 15.50 -11.63
N VAL A 819 19.43 16.82 -11.44
CA VAL A 819 18.29 17.70 -11.18
C VAL A 819 18.26 18.81 -12.23
N ASN A 820 17.13 18.94 -12.94
CA ASN A 820 16.92 19.97 -13.95
C ASN A 820 15.59 20.70 -13.73
N VAL A 821 15.65 21.99 -13.42
CA VAL A 821 14.46 22.82 -13.14
C VAL A 821 13.56 22.24 -12.01
N GLY A 822 14.08 21.32 -11.19
CA GLY A 822 13.35 20.61 -10.15
C GLY A 822 14.00 20.76 -8.77
N GLU A 823 13.41 20.12 -7.77
CA GLU A 823 13.89 20.17 -6.39
C GLU A 823 14.40 18.80 -5.94
N PHE A 824 15.58 18.78 -5.32
CA PHE A 824 16.08 17.63 -4.58
C PHE A 824 16.36 18.01 -3.13
N THR A 825 15.78 17.28 -2.19
CA THR A 825 16.03 17.44 -0.75
C THR A 825 16.56 16.15 -0.15
N MET A 826 17.72 16.21 0.51
CA MET A 826 18.42 15.09 1.15
C MET A 826 18.59 15.34 2.66
N ASN A 827 17.95 14.50 3.48
CA ASN A 827 17.87 14.67 4.95
C ASN A 827 18.23 13.38 5.71
N GLY A 828 18.29 13.44 7.04
CA GLY A 828 18.55 12.28 7.90
C GLY A 828 19.95 11.69 7.71
N ASP A 829 20.05 10.36 7.67
CA ASP A 829 21.30 9.59 7.51
C ASP A 829 21.47 9.06 6.07
N ALA A 830 20.82 9.70 5.09
CA ALA A 830 20.80 9.26 3.70
C ALA A 830 22.21 9.26 3.08
N ILE A 831 22.48 8.35 2.14
CA ILE A 831 23.82 8.17 1.56
C ILE A 831 23.78 8.16 0.02
N ILE A 832 24.62 8.99 -0.61
CA ILE A 832 24.94 8.91 -2.05
C ILE A 832 26.42 8.52 -2.18
N GLN A 833 26.72 7.32 -2.69
CA GLN A 833 28.11 6.85 -2.73
C GLN A 833 28.55 6.04 -3.94
N GLY A 834 29.81 6.17 -4.33
CA GLY A 834 30.40 5.30 -5.36
C GLY A 834 29.75 5.42 -6.73
N ASN A 835 28.98 6.49 -6.97
CA ASN A 835 28.36 6.73 -8.28
C ASN A 835 29.37 7.40 -9.21
N GLU A 836 29.21 7.17 -10.51
CA GLU A 836 30.16 7.59 -11.54
C GLU A 836 29.48 8.39 -12.65
N ALA A 837 30.06 9.53 -12.97
CA ALA A 837 29.81 10.24 -14.22
C ALA A 837 31.04 10.03 -15.13
N ALA A 838 30.93 9.11 -16.09
CA ALA A 838 31.99 8.70 -17.00
C ALA A 838 31.74 9.27 -18.40
N GLY A 839 32.19 10.50 -18.65
CA GLY A 839 31.99 11.19 -19.92
C GLY A 839 33.01 10.77 -20.98
N ILE A 840 32.56 10.08 -22.04
CA ILE A 840 33.45 9.63 -23.12
C ILE A 840 33.92 10.79 -24.03
N ILE A 841 33.10 11.83 -24.24
CA ILE A 841 33.31 12.75 -25.38
C ILE A 841 33.39 14.26 -25.10
N GLU A 842 32.78 14.83 -24.05
CA GLU A 842 32.70 16.30 -23.92
C GLU A 842 32.88 16.81 -22.49
N TYR A 843 32.07 16.32 -21.54
CA TYR A 843 32.05 16.79 -20.16
C TYR A 843 31.50 15.71 -19.23
N ALA A 844 32.06 15.62 -18.03
CA ALA A 844 31.55 14.78 -16.94
C ALA A 844 31.34 15.62 -15.69
N GLY A 845 30.16 15.53 -15.06
CA GLY A 845 29.83 16.37 -13.93
C GLY A 845 28.98 15.68 -12.88
N GLY A 846 29.22 15.94 -11.61
CA GLY A 846 28.32 15.53 -10.54
C GLY A 846 28.26 14.01 -10.42
N GLY A 847 29.39 13.38 -10.09
CA GLY A 847 29.42 11.92 -9.86
C GLY A 847 28.33 11.52 -8.86
N GLY A 848 28.20 12.28 -7.76
CA GLY A 848 27.09 12.19 -6.83
C GLY A 848 25.83 12.91 -7.32
N VAL A 849 25.86 14.24 -7.37
CA VAL A 849 24.71 15.11 -7.67
C VAL A 849 25.09 16.17 -8.71
N TYR A 850 24.23 16.39 -9.70
CA TYR A 850 24.36 17.48 -10.68
C TYR A 850 23.08 18.32 -10.72
N VAL A 851 23.18 19.63 -10.52
CA VAL A 851 22.03 20.55 -10.53
C VAL A 851 22.11 21.51 -11.72
N ASN A 852 21.02 21.62 -12.48
CA ASN A 852 20.91 22.38 -13.74
C ASN A 852 19.55 23.09 -13.90
N GLY A 853 19.48 24.04 -14.85
CA GLY A 853 18.25 24.62 -15.36
C GLY A 853 17.47 25.48 -14.37
N GLY A 854 18.11 25.96 -13.31
CA GLY A 854 17.42 26.60 -12.18
C GLY A 854 16.87 25.60 -11.16
N GLY A 855 17.39 24.38 -11.15
CA GLY A 855 17.08 23.40 -10.11
C GLY A 855 17.71 23.78 -8.76
N GLU A 856 17.17 23.16 -7.71
CA GLU A 856 17.54 23.40 -6.32
C GLU A 856 17.92 22.07 -5.66
N PHE A 857 19.04 22.08 -4.92
CA PHE A 857 19.45 20.96 -4.08
C PHE A 857 19.59 21.44 -2.63
N THR A 858 18.98 20.72 -1.69
CA THR A 858 19.14 20.96 -0.26
C THR A 858 19.66 19.71 0.45
N MET A 859 20.72 19.86 1.24
CA MET A 859 21.32 18.80 2.06
C MET A 859 21.37 19.21 3.52
N ASN A 860 20.75 18.42 4.40
CA ASN A 860 20.64 18.73 5.84
C ASN A 860 21.07 17.54 6.72
N ASP A 861 20.99 17.76 8.04
CA ASP A 861 21.18 16.75 9.08
C ASP A 861 22.54 16.02 9.02
N SER A 862 22.53 14.69 8.91
CA SER A 862 23.72 13.81 8.91
C SER A 862 23.94 13.13 7.55
N ALA A 863 23.31 13.65 6.49
CA ALA A 863 23.38 13.08 5.15
C ALA A 863 24.84 12.98 4.64
N ILE A 864 25.13 12.00 3.78
CA ILE A 864 26.50 11.72 3.31
C ILE A 864 26.56 11.62 1.79
N ILE A 865 27.47 12.38 1.17
CA ILE A 865 27.86 12.21 -0.24
C ILE A 865 29.33 11.81 -0.28
N GLN A 866 29.63 10.56 -0.67
CA GLN A 866 31.00 10.06 -0.59
C GLN A 866 31.47 9.16 -1.73
N LYS A 867 32.77 9.18 -2.02
CA LYS A 867 33.40 8.27 -2.99
C LYS A 867 32.80 8.32 -4.40
N ASN A 868 32.08 9.38 -4.74
CA ASN A 868 31.56 9.55 -6.09
C ASN A 868 32.65 10.13 -7.00
N ASN A 869 32.59 9.77 -8.27
CA ASN A 869 33.64 10.07 -9.24
C ASN A 869 33.05 10.78 -10.46
N ALA A 870 33.63 11.92 -10.82
CA ALA A 870 33.44 12.50 -12.14
C ALA A 870 34.75 12.30 -12.92
N SER A 871 34.70 11.52 -14.00
CA SER A 871 35.89 11.12 -14.75
C SER A 871 35.69 11.32 -16.25
N THR A 872 36.80 11.63 -16.92
CA THR A 872 36.89 11.68 -18.39
C THR A 872 38.18 10.99 -18.79
N ASP A 873 38.15 10.15 -19.82
CA ASP A 873 39.30 9.34 -20.25
C ASP A 873 40.48 10.14 -20.85
N GLU A 874 40.37 11.46 -21.00
CA GLU A 874 41.41 12.28 -21.64
C GLU A 874 41.82 13.50 -20.79
N THR A 875 43.11 13.80 -20.78
CA THR A 875 43.78 14.86 -20.00
C THR A 875 43.37 16.29 -20.36
N SER A 876 42.47 16.49 -21.33
CA SER A 876 42.02 17.80 -21.82
C SER A 876 40.52 18.07 -21.64
N LYS A 877 39.78 17.21 -20.92
CA LYS A 877 38.32 17.31 -20.74
C LYS A 877 37.97 17.70 -19.29
N ALA A 878 36.92 18.50 -19.12
CA ALA A 878 36.51 19.01 -17.81
C ALA A 878 35.66 17.96 -17.08
N ALA A 879 36.23 17.37 -16.03
CA ALA A 879 35.49 16.60 -15.03
C ALA A 879 35.27 17.50 -13.81
N ALA A 880 34.01 17.76 -13.45
CA ALA A 880 33.67 18.73 -12.41
C ALA A 880 32.80 18.12 -11.32
N GLY A 881 33.01 18.50 -10.06
CA GLY A 881 32.09 18.16 -8.97
C GLY A 881 31.97 16.65 -8.75
N GLY A 882 32.99 16.02 -8.18
CA GLY A 882 32.93 14.58 -7.90
C GLY A 882 31.74 14.24 -7.02
N GLY A 883 31.53 15.05 -5.98
CA GLY A 883 30.34 15.01 -5.13
C GLY A 883 29.15 15.75 -5.75
N VAL A 884 29.26 17.08 -5.91
CA VAL A 884 28.16 17.97 -6.32
C VAL A 884 28.61 18.97 -7.39
N VAL A 885 27.79 19.20 -8.42
CA VAL A 885 27.91 20.34 -9.34
C VAL A 885 26.70 21.26 -9.21
N VAL A 886 26.95 22.56 -9.12
CA VAL A 886 25.95 23.63 -9.21
C VAL A 886 26.17 24.40 -10.50
N TYR A 887 25.35 24.15 -11.52
CA TYR A 887 25.57 24.65 -12.88
C TYR A 887 24.64 25.80 -13.25
N GLY A 888 25.18 26.92 -13.76
CA GLY A 888 24.34 28.07 -14.15
C GLY A 888 23.54 28.63 -12.96
N ASN A 889 22.34 29.16 -13.19
CA ASN A 889 21.50 29.78 -12.15
C ASN A 889 20.84 28.77 -11.18
N CYS A 890 21.56 27.76 -10.71
CA CYS A 890 21.07 26.74 -9.78
C CYS A 890 21.55 27.01 -8.35
N THR A 891 20.88 26.38 -7.39
CA THR A 891 21.20 26.53 -5.96
C THR A 891 21.54 25.20 -5.33
N PHE A 892 22.53 25.23 -4.43
CA PHE A 892 22.80 24.17 -3.47
C PHE A 892 22.85 24.77 -2.07
N THR A 893 22.02 24.28 -1.15
CA THR A 893 22.04 24.67 0.26
C THR A 893 22.46 23.50 1.14
N MET A 894 23.50 23.68 1.95
CA MET A 894 24.02 22.69 2.89
C MET A 894 23.97 23.25 4.32
N SER A 895 23.10 22.69 5.17
CA SER A 895 23.02 23.06 6.59
C SER A 895 23.70 22.06 7.53
N GLY A 896 23.97 20.86 7.02
CA GLY A 896 24.56 19.75 7.75
C GLY A 896 25.15 18.69 6.81
N GLY A 897 25.52 17.54 7.34
CA GLY A 897 26.02 16.41 6.57
C GLY A 897 27.51 16.43 6.23
N ILE A 898 27.95 15.43 5.45
CA ILE A 898 29.34 15.18 5.09
C ILE A 898 29.50 14.96 3.59
N ILE A 899 30.39 15.70 2.94
CA ILE A 899 30.87 15.44 1.57
C ILE A 899 32.32 14.97 1.65
N SER A 900 32.60 13.71 1.31
CA SER A 900 33.97 13.17 1.49
C SER A 900 34.43 12.09 0.52
N GLY A 901 35.73 12.05 0.24
CA GLY A 901 36.30 11.00 -0.62
C GLY A 901 35.85 11.06 -2.09
N ASN A 902 35.18 12.12 -2.52
CA ASN A 902 34.75 12.29 -3.91
C ASN A 902 35.91 12.79 -4.79
N SER A 903 35.87 12.51 -6.09
CA SER A 903 36.97 12.76 -7.03
C SER A 903 36.51 13.41 -8.34
N ALA A 904 37.25 14.43 -8.82
CA ALA A 904 37.05 15.09 -10.11
C ALA A 904 38.33 15.80 -10.60
N ASN A 905 38.28 16.51 -11.74
CA ASN A 905 39.38 17.41 -12.14
C ASN A 905 39.32 18.72 -11.35
N ASN A 906 38.14 19.34 -11.26
CA ASN A 906 37.91 20.52 -10.43
C ASN A 906 36.71 20.29 -9.51
N GLY A 907 36.78 20.76 -8.26
CA GLY A 907 35.68 20.56 -7.32
C GLY A 907 35.52 19.09 -6.93
N GLY A 908 36.51 18.47 -6.29
CA GLY A 908 36.42 17.06 -5.89
C GLY A 908 35.15 16.79 -5.07
N GLY A 909 34.87 17.66 -4.10
CA GLY A 909 33.62 17.71 -3.34
C GLY A 909 32.53 18.47 -4.09
N VAL A 910 32.68 19.79 -4.26
CA VAL A 910 31.68 20.68 -4.85
C VAL A 910 32.31 21.55 -5.95
N TYR A 911 31.66 21.65 -7.10
CA TYR A 911 31.99 22.60 -8.16
C TYR A 911 30.84 23.61 -8.34
N VAL A 912 31.16 24.90 -8.25
CA VAL A 912 30.22 26.00 -8.43
C VAL A 912 30.56 26.71 -9.74
N ASP A 913 29.70 26.53 -10.75
CA ASP A 913 29.86 27.14 -12.05
C ASP A 913 29.47 28.63 -12.07
N SER A 914 29.65 29.29 -13.21
CA SER A 914 29.20 30.66 -13.44
C SER A 914 27.71 30.84 -13.11
N ASN A 915 27.39 31.79 -12.22
CA ASN A 915 26.06 32.06 -11.68
C ASN A 915 25.44 30.98 -10.77
N GLY A 916 26.16 29.90 -10.47
CA GLY A 916 25.75 28.92 -9.47
C GLY A 916 25.80 29.52 -8.07
N GLU A 917 24.89 29.11 -7.20
CA GLU A 917 24.89 29.53 -5.80
C GLU A 917 25.05 28.32 -4.88
N PHE A 918 26.13 28.31 -4.11
CA PHE A 918 26.31 27.36 -3.03
C PHE A 918 26.24 28.08 -1.69
N THR A 919 25.31 27.70 -0.82
CA THR A 919 25.16 28.24 0.53
C THR A 919 25.45 27.16 1.56
N MET A 920 26.41 27.38 2.45
CA MET A 920 26.80 26.45 3.52
C MET A 920 26.68 27.12 4.90
N SER A 921 25.74 26.67 5.73
CA SER A 921 25.58 27.14 7.12
C SER A 921 26.11 26.16 8.16
N GLY A 922 26.44 24.94 7.74
CA GLY A 922 27.00 23.89 8.58
C GLY A 922 27.47 22.68 7.75
N GLY A 923 27.90 21.62 8.44
CA GLY A 923 28.39 20.38 7.81
C GLY A 923 29.89 20.36 7.53
N THR A 924 30.36 19.29 6.86
CA THR A 924 31.79 19.04 6.64
C THR A 924 32.11 18.59 5.21
N ILE A 925 33.10 19.20 4.57
CA ILE A 925 33.65 18.82 3.27
C ILE A 925 35.13 18.45 3.45
N LYS A 926 35.48 17.15 3.38
CA LYS A 926 36.83 16.67 3.69
C LYS A 926 37.28 15.46 2.87
N GLY A 927 38.59 15.32 2.68
CA GLY A 927 39.16 14.13 2.03
C GLY A 927 38.73 13.95 0.57
N ASN A 928 38.20 14.99 -0.07
CA ASN A 928 37.87 14.97 -1.49
C ASN A 928 39.12 15.31 -2.31
N THR A 929 39.16 14.83 -3.56
CA THR A 929 40.34 14.92 -4.43
C THR A 929 40.00 15.61 -5.73
N ALA A 930 40.72 16.68 -6.05
CA ALA A 930 40.75 17.25 -7.39
C ALA A 930 42.12 16.98 -8.03
N THR A 931 42.15 16.64 -9.32
CA THR A 931 43.43 16.52 -10.05
C THR A 931 44.02 17.88 -10.45
N GLN A 932 43.19 18.94 -10.49
CA GLN A 932 43.59 20.31 -10.79
C GLN A 932 43.37 21.23 -9.59
N ASN A 933 42.13 21.66 -9.29
CA ASN A 933 41.86 22.66 -8.25
C ASN A 933 40.61 22.37 -7.43
N GLY A 934 40.59 22.89 -6.19
CA GLY A 934 39.40 22.84 -5.34
C GLY A 934 38.98 21.40 -5.00
N GLY A 935 39.87 20.65 -4.34
CA GLY A 935 39.56 19.33 -3.83
C GLY A 935 38.27 19.32 -3.02
N GLY A 936 38.09 20.29 -2.12
CA GLY A 936 36.84 20.48 -1.39
C GLY A 936 35.80 21.21 -2.23
N VAL A 937 36.01 22.50 -2.48
CA VAL A 937 35.12 23.38 -3.25
C VAL A 937 35.91 24.15 -4.30
N TYR A 938 35.41 24.20 -5.53
CA TYR A 938 35.94 25.06 -6.61
C TYR A 938 34.88 26.08 -7.03
N VAL A 939 35.19 27.37 -6.91
CA VAL A 939 34.31 28.48 -7.31
C VAL A 939 34.83 29.07 -8.63
N ALA A 940 34.20 28.69 -9.75
CA ALA A 940 34.63 29.09 -11.09
C ALA A 940 34.20 30.52 -11.45
N GLY A 941 33.00 30.89 -11.04
CA GLY A 941 32.36 32.18 -11.35
C GLY A 941 30.98 32.36 -10.71
N GLY A 942 30.65 31.51 -9.74
CA GLY A 942 29.39 31.56 -9.00
C GLY A 942 29.57 32.20 -7.62
N THR A 943 28.51 32.17 -6.82
CA THR A 943 28.51 32.66 -5.44
C THR A 943 28.69 31.50 -4.49
N PHE A 944 29.64 31.62 -3.56
CA PHE A 944 29.77 30.71 -2.44
C PHE A 944 29.50 31.48 -1.14
N THR A 945 28.33 31.25 -0.54
CA THR A 945 27.89 31.88 0.70
C THR A 945 28.16 30.97 1.88
N VAL A 946 28.76 31.49 2.94
CA VAL A 946 28.94 30.77 4.22
C VAL A 946 28.31 31.52 5.38
N SER A 947 27.80 30.76 6.35
CA SER A 947 27.20 31.31 7.58
C SER A 947 27.28 30.30 8.73
N GLY A 948 26.76 30.68 9.90
CA GLY A 948 26.65 29.80 11.06
C GLY A 948 27.94 29.72 11.90
N SER A 949 28.07 28.66 12.69
CA SER A 949 29.15 28.50 13.68
C SER A 949 30.05 27.29 13.45
N SER A 950 29.73 26.42 12.48
CA SER A 950 30.41 25.14 12.30
C SER A 950 30.57 24.62 10.85
N PRO A 951 30.64 25.44 9.79
CA PRO A 951 31.08 24.94 8.49
C PRO A 951 32.56 24.52 8.52
N VAL A 952 32.87 23.34 7.99
CA VAL A 952 34.24 22.79 7.95
C VAL A 952 34.61 22.35 6.54
N ILE A 953 35.67 22.91 5.96
CA ILE A 953 36.23 22.52 4.66
C ILE A 953 37.75 22.37 4.82
N THR A 954 38.19 21.13 5.04
CA THR A 954 39.59 20.82 5.42
C THR A 954 40.05 19.48 4.86
N SER A 955 41.38 19.31 4.76
CA SER A 955 42.01 18.04 4.39
C SER A 955 41.55 17.51 3.02
N ASN A 956 41.33 18.39 2.04
CA ASN A 956 41.08 18.01 0.66
C ASN A 956 42.37 18.12 -0.17
N THR A 957 42.49 17.29 -1.21
CA THR A 957 43.68 17.21 -2.09
C THR A 957 43.57 18.21 -3.25
N ALA A 958 44.67 18.85 -3.62
CA ALA A 958 44.79 20.11 -4.37
C ALA A 958 44.54 21.33 -3.48
N ASN A 959 43.31 21.61 -3.08
CA ASN A 959 42.96 22.73 -2.19
C ASN A 959 41.67 22.42 -1.42
N ASN A 960 41.42 23.13 -0.33
CA ASN A 960 40.17 23.06 0.40
C ASN A 960 39.08 23.86 -0.33
N VAL A 961 39.23 25.19 -0.41
CA VAL A 961 38.41 26.06 -1.25
C VAL A 961 39.32 26.74 -2.26
N TYR A 962 38.99 26.68 -3.54
CA TYR A 962 39.69 27.41 -4.59
C TYR A 962 38.78 28.47 -5.19
N LEU A 963 39.22 29.73 -5.15
CA LEU A 963 38.54 30.89 -5.74
C LEU A 963 39.21 31.25 -7.06
N ALA A 964 38.49 31.07 -8.18
CA ALA A 964 38.94 31.55 -9.49
C ALA A 964 38.95 33.09 -9.52
N ASN A 965 39.70 33.66 -10.45
CA ASN A 965 39.99 35.10 -10.49
C ASN A 965 38.76 36.01 -10.26
N GLY A 966 38.86 36.87 -9.25
CA GLY A 966 37.83 37.85 -8.88
C GLY A 966 36.68 37.33 -8.01
N ASN A 967 36.61 36.02 -7.73
CA ASN A 967 35.59 35.46 -6.86
C ASN A 967 35.94 35.62 -5.38
N THR A 968 34.91 35.74 -4.55
CA THR A 968 35.00 35.83 -3.08
C THR A 968 33.96 34.90 -2.44
N ILE A 969 34.15 34.61 -1.15
CA ILE A 969 33.19 33.95 -0.28
C ILE A 969 32.26 35.02 0.31
N THR A 970 30.97 34.90 0.04
CA THR A 970 29.95 35.80 0.61
C THR A 970 29.62 35.38 2.04
N ILE A 971 29.50 36.35 2.95
CA ILE A 971 29.00 36.07 4.31
C ILE A 971 27.48 36.29 4.35
N GLY A 972 26.77 35.21 4.69
CA GLY A 972 25.31 35.19 4.80
C GLY A 972 24.76 36.11 5.90
N GLU A 973 23.46 36.36 5.88
CA GLU A 973 22.80 37.30 6.81
C GLU A 973 22.94 36.89 8.29
N ASP A 974 22.98 35.58 8.57
CA ASP A 974 23.19 35.03 9.91
C ASP A 974 24.62 35.21 10.43
N GLY A 975 25.53 35.73 9.58
CA GLY A 975 26.93 35.91 9.89
C GLY A 975 27.72 34.59 9.98
N LEU A 976 29.03 34.70 10.12
CA LEU A 976 29.94 33.58 10.31
C LEU A 976 30.67 33.76 11.65
N THR A 977 30.38 32.88 12.61
CA THR A 977 30.83 33.01 14.01
C THR A 977 31.83 31.93 14.43
N GLY A 978 32.02 30.91 13.60
CA GLY A 978 32.95 29.81 13.81
C GLY A 978 33.01 28.93 12.55
N GLY A 979 34.00 28.04 12.48
CA GLY A 979 34.23 27.16 11.33
C GLY A 979 35.72 26.89 11.13
N SER A 980 36.05 26.13 10.10
CA SER A 980 37.44 25.89 9.67
C SER A 980 37.47 25.69 8.17
N ILE A 981 37.94 26.68 7.42
CA ILE A 981 37.88 26.74 5.95
C ILE A 981 39.27 27.08 5.41
N GLY A 982 39.91 26.11 4.76
CA GLY A 982 41.12 26.37 4.00
C GLY A 982 40.82 27.04 2.66
N VAL A 983 41.59 28.05 2.26
CA VAL A 983 41.35 28.83 1.04
C VAL A 983 42.62 29.01 0.22
N THR A 984 42.47 28.92 -1.10
CA THR A 984 43.42 29.30 -2.15
C THR A 984 42.74 30.21 -3.16
N ALA A 985 43.46 31.16 -3.73
CA ALA A 985 42.95 32.02 -4.81
C ALA A 985 43.90 31.96 -6.02
N GLU A 986 43.34 32.12 -7.23
CA GLU A 986 44.07 31.95 -8.49
C GLU A 986 45.22 32.97 -8.69
N GLU A 987 45.00 34.25 -8.38
CA GLU A 987 45.93 35.36 -8.67
C GLU A 987 46.85 35.68 -7.47
N MET A 988 47.37 34.66 -6.80
CA MET A 988 48.35 34.81 -5.71
C MET A 988 49.72 35.24 -6.26
N THR A 989 49.86 36.53 -6.57
CA THR A 989 51.15 37.15 -6.93
C THR A 989 51.83 37.70 -5.69
N PRO A 990 53.15 37.43 -5.48
CA PRO A 990 53.86 37.93 -4.31
C PRO A 990 53.75 39.45 -4.14
N GLY A 991 53.43 39.89 -2.92
CA GLY A 991 53.19 41.30 -2.59
C GLY A 991 51.80 41.83 -2.92
N THR A 992 50.90 41.01 -3.46
CA THR A 992 49.49 41.38 -3.73
C THR A 992 48.56 40.66 -2.75
N ALA A 993 47.71 41.41 -2.05
CA ALA A 993 46.64 40.83 -1.23
C ALA A 993 45.42 40.48 -2.08
N VAL A 994 44.88 39.27 -1.91
CA VAL A 994 43.66 38.82 -2.61
C VAL A 994 42.51 38.75 -1.63
N GLN A 995 41.39 39.40 -1.95
CA GLN A 995 40.20 39.41 -1.11
C GLN A 995 39.58 38.00 -1.04
N ILE A 996 39.26 37.54 0.16
CA ILE A 996 38.54 36.29 0.42
C ILE A 996 37.05 36.56 0.58
N THR A 997 36.66 37.58 1.36
CA THR A 997 35.24 37.81 1.72
C THR A 997 34.76 39.20 1.35
N ASP A 998 33.48 39.33 1.01
CA ASP A 998 32.83 40.62 0.69
C ASP A 998 32.47 41.45 1.94
N LYS A 999 32.45 40.82 3.12
CA LYS A 999 32.09 41.41 4.40
C LYS A 999 33.08 41.01 5.50
N ASN A 1000 32.98 41.74 6.61
CA ASN A 1000 33.70 41.47 7.84
C ASN A 1000 33.30 40.14 8.47
N VAL A 1001 34.29 39.40 8.95
CA VAL A 1001 34.13 38.24 9.82
C VAL A 1001 34.92 38.49 11.09
N ASN A 1002 34.28 38.37 12.25
CA ASN A 1002 34.99 38.49 13.53
C ASN A 1002 35.93 37.30 13.71
N ASN A 1003 37.19 37.54 14.04
CA ASN A 1003 38.21 36.49 14.20
C ASN A 1003 38.37 35.63 12.94
N ALA A 1004 38.44 36.27 11.76
CA ALA A 1004 38.56 35.58 10.48
C ALA A 1004 39.76 34.62 10.45
N ALA A 1005 40.87 34.97 11.11
CA ALA A 1005 42.06 34.11 11.22
C ALA A 1005 41.84 32.82 12.04
N SER A 1006 40.73 32.72 12.80
CA SER A 1006 40.34 31.48 13.51
C SER A 1006 39.42 30.58 12.68
N ILE A 1007 38.84 31.12 11.60
CA ILE A 1007 37.86 30.44 10.76
C ILE A 1007 38.46 30.09 9.40
N PHE A 1008 39.20 31.01 8.80
CA PHE A 1008 39.89 30.82 7.54
C PHE A 1008 41.35 30.47 7.78
N THR A 1009 41.90 29.63 6.91
CA THR A 1009 43.34 29.34 6.83
C THR A 1009 43.79 29.38 5.38
N SER A 1010 45.04 29.75 5.12
CA SER A 1010 45.63 29.57 3.79
C SER A 1010 45.96 28.09 3.57
N ASP A 1011 45.67 27.57 2.37
CA ASP A 1011 46.19 26.25 1.97
C ASP A 1011 47.60 26.34 1.39
N VAL A 1012 48.08 27.55 1.09
CA VAL A 1012 49.42 27.82 0.54
C VAL A 1012 50.32 28.29 1.68
N GLU A 1013 51.42 27.58 1.94
CA GLU A 1013 52.30 27.79 3.10
C GLU A 1013 52.83 29.23 3.24
N ASP A 1014 53.12 29.89 2.12
CA ASP A 1014 53.69 31.25 2.10
C ASP A 1014 52.64 32.36 2.33
N TYR A 1015 51.34 32.02 2.30
CA TYR A 1015 50.26 32.99 2.47
C TYR A 1015 49.56 32.79 3.81
N ARG A 1016 48.98 33.86 4.33
CA ARG A 1016 48.20 33.88 5.59
C ARG A 1016 46.94 34.72 5.46
N ILE A 1017 46.04 34.57 6.43
CA ILE A 1017 44.83 35.37 6.57
C ILE A 1017 45.17 36.69 7.24
N VAL A 1018 44.78 37.80 6.60
CA VAL A 1018 44.94 39.17 7.09
C VAL A 1018 43.58 39.86 7.06
N GLU A 1019 43.19 40.48 8.17
CA GLU A 1019 41.98 41.32 8.24
C GLU A 1019 42.35 42.75 7.86
N ASN A 1020 41.69 43.33 6.85
CA ASN A 1020 42.10 44.62 6.26
C ASN A 1020 40.95 45.63 6.22
N VAL A 1021 41.21 46.82 6.75
CA VAL A 1021 40.24 47.91 6.94
C VAL A 1021 40.19 48.83 5.72
N ASN A 1022 38.96 49.08 5.25
CA ASN A 1022 38.50 50.03 4.22
C ASN A 1022 38.65 49.65 2.74
N VAL A 1023 37.67 48.88 2.25
CA VAL A 1023 37.20 48.96 0.86
C VAL A 1023 36.36 50.24 0.71
N SER A 1024 36.50 50.95 -0.41
CA SER A 1024 35.95 52.28 -0.72
C SER A 1024 34.40 52.46 -0.64
N SER A 1025 33.67 51.46 -0.14
CA SER A 1025 32.22 51.41 0.04
C SER A 1025 31.73 51.20 1.49
N GLY A 1026 32.62 51.22 2.49
CA GLY A 1026 32.24 51.18 3.91
C GLY A 1026 32.15 49.78 4.54
N GLY A 1027 32.90 48.82 4.02
CA GLY A 1027 33.11 47.49 4.64
C GLY A 1027 34.60 47.18 4.79
N THR A 1028 34.96 46.50 5.88
CA THR A 1028 36.27 45.85 6.09
C THR A 1028 36.14 44.41 5.56
N ALA A 1029 37.19 43.87 4.92
CA ALA A 1029 37.18 42.57 4.25
C ALA A 1029 38.35 41.69 4.72
N VAL A 1030 38.25 40.37 4.51
CA VAL A 1030 39.30 39.39 4.84
C VAL A 1030 40.14 39.09 3.59
N PHE A 1031 41.47 39.00 3.72
CA PHE A 1031 42.40 38.83 2.60
C PHE A 1031 43.40 37.68 2.83
N LEU A 1032 43.89 37.10 1.74
CA LEU A 1032 45.09 36.25 1.68
C LEU A 1032 46.29 37.09 1.26
N SER A 1033 47.40 37.04 2.01
CA SER A 1033 48.63 37.78 1.70
C SER A 1033 49.88 37.05 2.21
N ASP A 1034 50.98 37.19 1.49
CA ASP A 1034 52.32 36.69 1.83
C ASP A 1034 53.11 37.67 2.72
N THR A 1035 52.70 38.93 2.82
CA THR A 1035 53.32 39.95 3.68
C THR A 1035 52.56 40.13 5.00
N GLU A 1036 53.23 40.55 6.08
CA GLU A 1036 52.52 40.88 7.36
C GLU A 1036 51.71 42.18 7.20
N THR A 1037 52.09 42.98 6.19
CA THR A 1037 51.80 44.40 6.09
C THR A 1037 50.67 44.68 5.12
N SER A 1038 49.62 45.30 5.66
CA SER A 1038 48.51 45.92 4.94
C SER A 1038 48.95 47.20 4.22
N TYR A 1039 48.79 47.28 2.90
CA TYR A 1039 48.83 48.56 2.19
C TYR A 1039 47.42 49.18 2.19
N SER A 1040 47.21 50.26 2.93
CA SER A 1040 46.04 51.13 2.76
C SER A 1040 46.43 52.38 1.97
N THR A 1041 45.96 52.52 0.73
CA THR A 1041 45.86 53.85 0.11
C THR A 1041 44.48 54.42 0.44
N GLY A 1042 44.37 55.00 1.64
CA GLY A 1042 43.28 55.90 2.02
C GLY A 1042 42.33 55.37 3.11
N GLY A 1043 42.38 56.04 4.27
CA GLY A 1043 41.29 56.09 5.24
C GLY A 1043 41.44 55.19 6.46
N ASN A 1044 41.57 55.83 7.63
CA ASN A 1044 41.33 55.42 9.02
C ASN A 1044 41.12 53.91 9.32
N GLY A 1045 42.20 53.23 9.68
CA GLY A 1045 42.21 51.92 10.35
C GLY A 1045 43.58 51.67 10.99
N GLY A 1046 43.63 51.25 12.24
CA GLY A 1046 44.86 51.26 13.04
C GLY A 1046 45.82 50.12 12.77
N VAL A 1047 47.11 50.49 12.65
CA VAL A 1047 48.22 49.56 12.47
C VAL A 1047 48.90 49.29 13.81
N SER A 1048 49.13 48.01 14.12
CA SER A 1048 50.11 47.57 15.12
C SER A 1048 51.38 47.23 14.36
N LEU A 1049 52.43 48.06 14.45
CA LEU A 1049 53.63 47.95 13.63
C LEU A 1049 54.73 47.19 14.34
N GLY A 1050 55.30 46.19 13.67
CA GLY A 1050 56.56 45.54 14.03
C GLY A 1050 57.80 46.32 13.58
N ASP A 1051 57.68 47.19 12.58
CA ASP A 1051 58.76 48.11 12.17
C ASP A 1051 58.16 49.34 11.45
N PHE A 1052 58.25 50.53 12.07
CA PHE A 1052 57.71 51.79 11.52
C PHE A 1052 58.49 52.26 10.27
N GLY A 1053 59.70 51.73 10.04
CA GLY A 1053 60.54 52.05 8.88
C GLY A 1053 59.95 51.62 7.53
N GLU A 1054 59.35 50.43 7.46
CA GLU A 1054 58.81 49.88 6.21
C GLU A 1054 57.58 50.66 5.70
N VAL A 1055 56.77 51.20 6.61
CA VAL A 1055 55.62 52.08 6.27
C VAL A 1055 56.10 53.36 5.60
N LEU A 1056 57.25 53.88 6.03
CA LEU A 1056 57.82 55.11 5.52
C LEU A 1056 58.34 54.95 4.09
N ASP A 1057 58.99 53.82 3.80
CA ASP A 1057 59.46 53.48 2.46
C ASP A 1057 58.28 53.31 1.48
N ALA A 1058 57.14 52.79 1.96
CA ALA A 1058 55.93 52.62 1.16
C ALA A 1058 55.23 53.94 0.77
N ILE A 1059 55.19 54.94 1.65
CA ILE A 1059 54.55 56.24 1.39
C ILE A 1059 55.50 57.31 0.84
N GLY A 1060 56.81 57.05 0.91
CA GLY A 1060 57.90 58.02 0.73
C GLY A 1060 57.93 58.72 -0.62
N ASP A 1061 57.33 58.17 -1.67
CA ASP A 1061 57.34 58.76 -3.01
C ASP A 1061 56.09 59.59 -3.38
N THR A 1062 54.99 59.51 -2.62
CA THR A 1062 53.68 60.09 -3.03
C THR A 1062 53.00 60.97 -1.97
N GLY A 1063 53.37 60.85 -0.69
CA GLY A 1063 52.67 61.50 0.43
C GLY A 1063 51.38 60.77 0.83
N GLY A 1064 50.83 61.06 2.01
CA GLY A 1064 49.63 60.38 2.54
C GLY A 1064 49.28 60.67 4.00
N ASP A 1065 48.16 60.11 4.47
CA ASP A 1065 47.68 60.22 5.84
C ASP A 1065 48.00 58.93 6.63
N ILE A 1066 48.64 59.04 7.80
CA ILE A 1066 48.91 57.99 8.77
C ILE A 1066 48.03 58.24 9.99
N THR A 1067 47.25 57.26 10.44
CA THR A 1067 46.48 57.36 11.70
C THR A 1067 47.06 56.42 12.76
N VAL A 1068 47.31 56.95 13.95
CA VAL A 1068 47.99 56.28 15.06
C VAL A 1068 47.00 56.03 16.21
N PHE A 1069 46.76 54.74 16.52
CA PHE A 1069 45.79 54.31 17.55
C PHE A 1069 46.45 53.84 18.85
N LYS A 1070 47.76 53.59 18.81
CA LYS A 1070 48.63 53.35 19.98
C LYS A 1070 49.97 54.08 19.78
N PRO A 1071 50.68 54.48 20.85
CA PRO A 1071 51.99 55.13 20.74
C PRO A 1071 52.97 54.37 19.84
N VAL A 1072 53.68 55.07 18.95
CA VAL A 1072 54.77 54.52 18.14
C VAL A 1072 56.08 54.64 18.92
N GLU A 1073 56.65 53.51 19.35
CA GLU A 1073 57.96 53.48 20.00
C GLU A 1073 59.10 53.61 18.98
N ILE A 1074 60.00 54.57 19.20
CA ILE A 1074 61.20 54.79 18.38
C ILE A 1074 62.42 54.36 19.19
N THR A 1075 63.02 53.25 18.78
CA THR A 1075 64.20 52.65 19.41
C THR A 1075 65.47 52.72 18.55
N GLU A 1076 65.34 53.08 17.27
CA GLU A 1076 66.44 53.23 16.30
C GLU A 1076 66.38 54.62 15.63
N PRO A 1077 67.42 55.06 14.89
CA PRO A 1077 67.38 56.30 14.12
C PRO A 1077 66.35 56.26 12.96
N THR A 1078 65.31 57.08 13.03
CA THR A 1078 64.23 57.20 12.04
C THR A 1078 64.16 58.62 11.49
N THR A 1079 64.04 58.79 10.17
CA THR A 1079 63.89 60.11 9.53
C THR A 1079 62.65 60.14 8.64
N ILE A 1080 61.75 61.09 8.89
CA ILE A 1080 60.54 61.35 8.10
C ILE A 1080 60.73 62.66 7.34
N SER A 1081 61.17 62.57 6.08
CA SER A 1081 61.45 63.72 5.22
C SER A 1081 60.93 63.48 3.79
N PRO A 1082 59.66 63.82 3.49
CA PRO A 1082 59.08 63.57 2.18
C PRO A 1082 59.69 64.44 1.05
N PRO A 1083 59.65 63.98 -0.21
CA PRO A 1083 60.15 64.70 -1.38
C PRO A 1083 59.28 65.93 -1.74
N SER A 1084 59.79 66.75 -2.66
CA SER A 1084 59.16 68.02 -3.07
C SER A 1084 57.72 67.83 -3.55
N GLY A 1085 56.76 68.51 -2.91
CA GLY A 1085 55.34 68.45 -3.24
C GLY A 1085 54.52 67.39 -2.49
N ALA A 1086 55.16 66.45 -1.77
CA ALA A 1086 54.48 65.45 -0.96
C ALA A 1086 54.15 66.01 0.44
N THR A 1087 52.99 65.62 0.98
CA THR A 1087 52.57 65.93 2.36
C THR A 1087 52.29 64.63 3.10
N ILE A 1088 52.89 64.43 4.27
CA ILE A 1088 52.59 63.31 5.17
C ILE A 1088 51.85 63.87 6.39
N ASN A 1089 50.61 63.42 6.64
CA ASN A 1089 49.86 63.79 7.84
C ASN A 1089 49.81 62.61 8.80
N ILE A 1090 50.37 62.71 10.01
CA ILE A 1090 50.33 61.70 11.05
C ILE A 1090 49.36 62.17 12.13
N ASN A 1091 48.24 61.48 12.31
CA ASN A 1091 47.18 61.87 13.22
C ASN A 1091 46.98 60.84 14.34
N ALA A 1092 47.01 61.23 15.61
CA ALA A 1092 46.54 60.34 16.69
C ALA A 1092 45.01 60.29 16.73
N ASP A 1093 44.45 59.07 16.68
CA ASP A 1093 43.02 58.80 16.88
C ASP A 1093 42.87 57.79 18.02
N GLY A 1094 42.69 58.31 19.24
CA GLY A 1094 42.56 57.49 20.45
C GLY A 1094 43.87 57.12 21.18
N ALA A 1095 45.04 57.31 20.57
CA ALA A 1095 46.34 57.14 21.25
C ALA A 1095 46.62 58.27 22.26
N THR A 1096 47.31 57.99 23.37
CA THR A 1096 47.73 59.00 24.37
C THR A 1096 48.94 59.84 23.92
N THR A 1097 49.70 59.37 22.93
CA THR A 1097 50.78 60.07 22.23
C THR A 1097 50.94 59.47 20.83
N VAL A 1098 51.49 60.22 19.89
CA VAL A 1098 51.82 59.72 18.53
C VAL A 1098 53.15 58.97 18.58
N PHE A 1099 54.18 59.59 19.16
CA PHE A 1099 55.54 59.05 19.21
C PHE A 1099 56.05 58.96 20.66
N GLU A 1100 56.70 57.85 20.99
CA GLU A 1100 57.52 57.66 22.19
C GLU A 1100 58.96 57.39 21.79
N VAL A 1101 59.87 58.31 22.12
CA VAL A 1101 61.29 58.20 21.76
C VAL A 1101 62.11 58.00 23.03
N GLN A 1102 62.68 56.81 23.20
CA GLN A 1102 63.39 56.39 24.41
C GLN A 1102 64.91 56.22 24.14
N ASP A 1103 65.67 55.66 25.09
CA ASP A 1103 67.14 55.52 25.01
C ASP A 1103 67.59 54.80 23.73
N GLY A 1104 68.55 55.37 23.00
CA GLY A 1104 69.02 54.88 21.69
C GLY A 1104 68.16 55.30 20.49
N GLY A 1105 66.89 55.68 20.69
CA GLY A 1105 65.98 56.15 19.64
C GLY A 1105 66.25 57.58 19.18
N SER A 1106 66.18 57.83 17.87
CA SER A 1106 66.34 59.18 17.30
C SER A 1106 65.35 59.43 16.16
N LEU A 1107 64.38 60.33 16.34
CA LEU A 1107 63.40 60.68 15.32
C LEU A 1107 63.71 62.05 14.68
N THR A 1108 63.78 62.13 13.37
CA THR A 1108 63.85 63.40 12.62
C THR A 1108 62.56 63.62 11.83
N LEU A 1109 61.90 64.75 12.02
CA LEU A 1109 60.68 65.15 11.31
C LEU A 1109 60.97 66.37 10.41
N GLY A 1110 60.73 66.24 9.12
CA GLY A 1110 60.97 67.27 8.11
C GLY A 1110 62.43 67.36 7.65
N GLY A 1111 62.81 68.50 7.08
CA GLY A 1111 64.16 68.76 6.57
C GLY A 1111 64.32 68.62 5.05
N GLY A 1112 63.32 68.09 4.35
CA GLY A 1112 63.18 68.07 2.89
C GLY A 1112 62.17 69.11 2.37
N ASP A 1113 61.91 69.09 1.06
CA ASP A 1113 60.99 70.02 0.39
C ASP A 1113 59.49 69.68 0.62
N GLY A 1114 59.18 68.47 1.08
CA GLY A 1114 57.82 68.05 1.43
C GLY A 1114 57.39 68.44 2.85
N VAL A 1115 56.10 68.33 3.15
CA VAL A 1115 55.49 68.73 4.43
C VAL A 1115 55.21 67.53 5.31
N VAL A 1116 55.53 67.61 6.61
CA VAL A 1116 55.13 66.63 7.63
C VAL A 1116 54.22 67.32 8.63
N ASN A 1117 53.00 66.82 8.82
CA ASN A 1117 52.09 67.29 9.84
C ASN A 1117 51.91 66.18 10.88
N VAL A 1118 52.10 66.49 12.16
CA VAL A 1118 51.77 65.59 13.27
C VAL A 1118 50.66 66.25 14.07
N SER A 1119 49.48 65.65 14.06
CA SER A 1119 48.31 66.13 14.79
C SER A 1119 47.64 65.02 15.60
N GLY A 1120 46.60 65.33 16.36
CA GLY A 1120 45.84 64.29 17.05
C GLY A 1120 44.62 64.77 17.83
N ASP A 1121 43.67 63.85 18.00
CA ASP A 1121 42.54 63.88 18.95
C ASP A 1121 42.68 62.69 19.94
N PRO A 1122 43.62 62.77 20.90
CA PRO A 1122 43.90 61.67 21.82
C PRO A 1122 42.70 61.38 22.74
N SER A 1123 42.08 60.19 22.61
CA SER A 1123 40.88 59.81 23.36
C SER A 1123 41.22 59.18 24.72
N ALA A 1124 40.98 59.90 25.81
CA ALA A 1124 40.56 59.30 27.08
C ALA A 1124 39.92 60.37 27.98
N SER A 1125 39.00 59.92 28.83
CA SER A 1125 38.30 60.65 29.89
C SER A 1125 39.12 61.77 30.54
N SER A 1126 38.45 62.90 30.80
CA SER A 1126 38.90 64.09 31.54
C SER A 1126 40.16 63.90 32.41
N PRO A 1127 41.18 64.77 32.30
CA PRO A 1127 42.45 64.64 33.03
C PRO A 1127 42.23 64.37 34.52
N THR A 1128 42.75 63.25 35.01
CA THR A 1128 42.71 62.91 36.43
C THR A 1128 43.61 63.87 37.22
N ALA A 1129 43.32 64.03 38.52
CA ALA A 1129 44.00 64.98 39.40
C ALA A 1129 45.51 64.70 39.62
N ASP A 1130 46.03 63.62 39.04
CA ASP A 1130 47.35 63.04 39.35
C ASP A 1130 48.42 63.25 38.26
N GLY A 1131 48.22 64.19 37.32
CA GLY A 1131 49.34 64.86 36.64
C GLY A 1131 49.93 64.24 35.37
N GLU A 1132 49.34 63.20 34.77
CA GLU A 1132 49.71 62.76 33.41
C GLU A 1132 49.00 63.61 32.34
N GLU A 1133 49.68 64.63 31.83
CA GLU A 1133 49.21 65.39 30.68
C GLU A 1133 49.61 64.70 29.35
N ILE A 1134 48.61 64.49 28.51
CA ILE A 1134 48.72 63.92 27.16
C ILE A 1134 49.61 64.83 26.28
N SER A 1135 50.55 64.25 25.55
CA SER A 1135 51.46 64.95 24.61
C SER A 1135 51.48 64.23 23.27
N LEU A 1136 51.59 64.92 22.13
CA LEU A 1136 51.70 64.22 20.83
C LEU A 1136 53.04 63.51 20.63
N ILE A 1137 54.11 64.04 21.22
CA ILE A 1137 55.44 63.43 21.16
C ILE A 1137 56.01 63.40 22.57
N ASN A 1138 56.36 62.21 23.05
CA ASN A 1138 57.06 61.99 24.31
C ASN A 1138 58.51 61.58 24.02
N ILE A 1139 59.45 62.30 24.62
CA ILE A 1139 60.88 62.00 24.55
C ILE A 1139 61.33 61.67 25.96
N SER A 1140 61.87 60.48 26.19
CA SER A 1140 62.33 60.08 27.51
C SER A 1140 63.71 59.42 27.49
N ASN A 1141 64.36 59.34 28.65
CA ASN A 1141 65.52 58.47 28.91
C ASN A 1141 66.64 58.55 27.84
N GLY A 1142 67.06 59.73 27.41
CA GLY A 1142 68.15 59.88 26.44
C GLY A 1142 67.76 59.87 24.94
N GLY A 1143 66.49 59.59 24.62
CA GLY A 1143 65.97 59.68 23.25
C GLY A 1143 66.10 61.08 22.64
N THR A 1144 66.19 61.17 21.31
CA THR A 1144 66.36 62.45 20.59
C THR A 1144 65.28 62.66 19.53
N VAL A 1145 64.65 63.83 19.50
CA VAL A 1145 63.77 64.26 18.40
C VAL A 1145 64.31 65.52 17.75
N THR A 1146 64.40 65.54 16.43
CA THR A 1146 64.72 66.72 15.63
C THR A 1146 63.50 67.15 14.82
N ILE A 1147 63.06 68.39 15.00
CA ILE A 1147 62.02 69.04 14.17
C ILE A 1147 62.72 70.04 13.25
N ALA A 1148 62.72 69.72 11.96
CA ALA A 1148 63.34 70.51 10.90
C ALA A 1148 62.28 71.28 10.08
N ASP A 1149 62.72 71.96 9.02
CA ASP A 1149 61.82 72.73 8.14
C ASP A 1149 60.69 71.85 7.58
N ASN A 1150 59.53 72.47 7.35
CA ASN A 1150 58.31 71.84 6.84
C ASN A 1150 57.64 70.78 7.75
N ALA A 1151 58.10 70.59 8.99
CA ALA A 1151 57.37 69.84 10.01
C ALA A 1151 56.41 70.73 10.82
N ASN A 1152 55.17 70.30 11.04
CA ASN A 1152 54.15 71.01 11.83
C ASN A 1152 53.56 70.10 12.91
N ILE A 1153 53.61 70.49 14.17
CA ILE A 1153 53.07 69.73 15.31
C ILE A 1153 51.89 70.49 15.93
N GLN A 1154 50.72 69.87 16.00
CA GLN A 1154 49.50 70.48 16.51
C GLN A 1154 48.57 69.47 17.21
N ASN A 1155 48.46 69.57 18.52
CA ASN A 1155 47.50 68.85 19.35
C ASN A 1155 46.15 69.60 19.31
N ASN A 1156 45.10 68.93 18.84
CA ASN A 1156 43.77 69.53 18.66
C ASN A 1156 42.87 69.43 19.90
N GLN A 1157 43.33 68.80 20.98
CA GLN A 1157 42.62 68.67 22.28
C GLN A 1157 43.40 69.32 23.45
N ALA A 1158 42.92 69.10 24.68
CA ALA A 1158 43.58 69.51 25.92
C ALA A 1158 44.85 68.65 26.19
N GLY A 1159 46.02 69.09 25.73
CA GLY A 1159 47.32 68.42 25.88
C GLY A 1159 48.48 69.22 25.29
N ARG A 1160 49.70 68.68 25.40
CA ARG A 1160 50.95 69.30 24.94
C ARG A 1160 51.29 68.90 23.51
N GLY A 1161 52.08 69.73 22.83
CA GLY A 1161 52.69 69.36 21.55
C GLY A 1161 53.82 68.34 21.73
N VAL A 1162 54.81 68.67 22.57
CA VAL A 1162 55.98 67.81 22.83
C VAL A 1162 56.32 67.82 24.33
N THR A 1163 56.56 66.65 24.91
CA THR A 1163 57.12 66.49 26.26
C THR A 1163 58.50 65.85 26.17
N VAL A 1164 59.45 66.40 26.93
CA VAL A 1164 60.84 65.96 27.00
C VAL A 1164 61.18 65.69 28.47
N ASP A 1165 61.39 64.43 28.86
CA ASP A 1165 61.77 64.02 30.21
C ASP A 1165 63.11 63.26 30.21
N ASN A 1166 64.19 63.90 30.63
CA ASN A 1166 65.57 63.38 30.51
C ASN A 1166 66.00 63.00 29.07
N GLY A 1167 65.32 63.50 28.03
CA GLY A 1167 65.66 63.33 26.61
C GLY A 1167 66.10 64.63 25.91
N ARG A 1168 66.19 64.62 24.57
CA ARG A 1168 66.65 65.77 23.79
C ARG A 1168 65.69 66.17 22.66
N LEU A 1169 65.24 67.42 22.65
CA LEU A 1169 64.53 68.03 21.52
C LEU A 1169 65.45 69.01 20.78
N ILE A 1170 65.51 68.93 19.46
CA ILE A 1170 66.25 69.85 18.60
C ILE A 1170 65.26 70.45 17.59
N MET A 1171 65.06 71.76 17.62
CA MET A 1171 64.30 72.49 16.60
C MET A 1171 65.26 73.30 15.73
N THR A 1172 65.49 72.83 14.51
CA THR A 1172 66.24 73.59 13.48
C THR A 1172 65.30 74.36 12.55
N GLY A 1173 64.02 73.97 12.51
CA GLY A 1173 62.98 74.53 11.65
C GLY A 1173 61.57 74.17 12.14
N GLY A 1174 60.59 74.21 11.23
CA GLY A 1174 59.24 73.71 11.47
C GLY A 1174 58.39 74.56 12.43
N SER A 1175 57.23 74.06 12.84
CA SER A 1175 56.34 74.75 13.79
C SER A 1175 55.67 73.84 14.81
N ILE A 1176 55.56 74.32 16.05
CA ILE A 1176 54.71 73.72 17.11
C ILE A 1176 53.66 74.75 17.48
N LYS A 1177 52.42 74.55 17.02
CA LYS A 1177 51.39 75.60 17.07
C LYS A 1177 50.01 75.10 17.40
N GLY A 1178 49.19 75.97 18.00
CA GLY A 1178 47.77 75.70 18.24
C GLY A 1178 47.46 74.69 19.35
N ASN A 1179 48.47 74.26 20.13
CA ASN A 1179 48.29 73.27 21.19
C ASN A 1179 47.64 73.91 22.43
N THR A 1180 46.67 73.23 23.05
CA THR A 1180 45.97 73.73 24.24
C THR A 1180 46.27 72.86 25.45
N GLY A 1181 47.12 73.29 26.39
CA GLY A 1181 47.47 72.53 27.59
C GLY A 1181 46.37 72.54 28.66
N GLY A 1182 46.40 71.56 29.56
CA GLY A 1182 45.47 71.38 30.68
C GLY A 1182 45.96 72.02 31.99
N TYR A 1183 46.06 71.21 33.05
CA TYR A 1183 46.39 71.62 34.43
C TYR A 1183 47.88 71.83 34.70
N SER A 1184 48.78 71.42 33.81
CA SER A 1184 50.23 71.61 33.97
C SER A 1184 50.85 72.52 32.90
N TYR A 1185 51.97 73.12 33.29
CA TYR A 1185 52.63 74.21 32.57
C TYR A 1185 53.20 73.73 31.21
N GLY A 1186 53.15 74.56 30.14
CA GLY A 1186 53.88 74.31 28.88
C GLY A 1186 53.10 73.62 27.74
N SER A 1187 52.04 74.25 27.23
CA SER A 1187 51.17 73.68 26.18
C SER A 1187 51.84 73.37 24.84
N GLY A 1188 52.91 74.08 24.46
CA GLY A 1188 53.65 73.78 23.23
C GLY A 1188 54.72 72.71 23.47
N VAL A 1189 55.70 73.03 24.32
CA VAL A 1189 56.80 72.13 24.71
C VAL A 1189 56.99 72.15 26.23
N TYR A 1190 57.05 70.97 26.85
CA TYR A 1190 57.44 70.80 28.24
C TYR A 1190 58.75 70.04 28.34
N VAL A 1191 59.71 70.57 29.09
CA VAL A 1191 61.06 70.01 29.26
C VAL A 1191 61.35 69.84 30.75
N SER A 1192 61.64 68.62 31.19
CA SER A 1192 61.86 68.26 32.60
C SER A 1192 63.01 67.26 32.74
N GLY A 1193 63.72 67.30 33.86
CA GLY A 1193 64.76 66.33 34.20
C GLY A 1193 66.18 66.86 34.02
N SER A 1194 67.11 66.39 34.85
CA SER A 1194 68.47 66.97 34.96
C SER A 1194 69.33 66.77 33.72
N THR A 1195 68.98 65.83 32.84
CA THR A 1195 69.66 65.58 31.57
C THR A 1195 68.86 66.02 30.35
N ALA A 1196 67.66 66.57 30.55
CA ALA A 1196 66.84 66.99 29.42
C ALA A 1196 67.38 68.25 28.75
N GLU A 1197 67.40 68.24 27.43
CA GLU A 1197 67.88 69.35 26.63
C GLU A 1197 66.89 69.71 25.53
N PHE A 1198 66.52 70.99 25.45
CA PHE A 1198 65.83 71.55 24.29
C PHE A 1198 66.74 72.58 23.61
N LYS A 1199 67.12 72.34 22.35
CA LYS A 1199 67.88 73.28 21.52
C LYS A 1199 66.99 73.80 20.40
N MET A 1200 66.80 75.11 20.33
CA MET A 1200 66.06 75.77 19.27
C MET A 1200 66.97 76.75 18.54
N SER A 1201 67.37 76.40 17.31
CA SER A 1201 68.16 77.26 16.41
C SER A 1201 67.36 77.81 15.23
N GLY A 1202 66.13 77.33 15.03
CA GLY A 1202 65.19 77.82 14.02
C GLY A 1202 63.78 77.34 14.31
N GLY A 1203 62.83 77.59 13.40
CA GLY A 1203 61.42 77.25 13.56
C GLY A 1203 60.62 78.20 14.44
N GLU A 1204 59.33 77.89 14.63
CA GLU A 1204 58.38 78.71 15.37
C GLU A 1204 57.50 77.92 16.34
N ILE A 1205 57.45 78.34 17.61
CA ILE A 1205 56.46 77.87 18.59
C ILE A 1205 55.44 79.00 18.77
N ARG A 1206 54.19 78.83 18.31
CA ARG A 1206 53.20 79.93 18.33
C ARG A 1206 51.78 79.54 18.62
N GLY A 1207 51.00 80.44 19.22
CA GLY A 1207 49.55 80.26 19.35
C GLY A 1207 49.14 79.07 20.22
N ASN A 1208 49.99 78.68 21.18
CA ASN A 1208 49.65 77.64 22.15
C ASN A 1208 48.97 78.31 23.38
N GLU A 1209 47.94 77.68 23.96
CA GLU A 1209 47.11 78.25 25.02
C GLU A 1209 47.05 77.30 26.25
N LEU A 1210 46.84 77.82 27.47
CA LEU A 1210 46.69 77.03 28.71
C LEU A 1210 45.25 77.19 29.25
N LYS A 1211 44.51 76.09 29.48
CA LYS A 1211 43.16 76.14 30.09
C LYS A 1211 43.21 75.92 31.61
N LEU A 1212 43.32 77.02 32.38
CA LEU A 1212 43.34 76.98 33.85
C LEU A 1212 41.96 76.62 34.45
N GLY A 1213 41.83 75.41 35.01
CA GLY A 1213 40.81 75.10 36.01
C GLY A 1213 41.14 75.80 37.35
N LYS A 1214 40.13 76.37 38.01
CA LYS A 1214 40.22 77.24 39.20
C LYS A 1214 41.32 76.82 40.23
N GLN A 1215 42.45 77.54 40.26
CA GLN A 1215 43.15 78.12 41.45
C GLN A 1215 44.65 78.43 41.15
N GLN A 1216 45.00 79.73 41.27
CA GLN A 1216 46.30 80.33 41.64
C GLN A 1216 47.50 80.32 40.64
N ASN A 1217 47.77 81.52 40.10
CA ASN A 1217 49.02 82.10 39.57
C ASN A 1217 50.31 81.25 39.56
N ARG A 1218 50.74 80.79 38.37
CA ARG A 1218 52.14 80.69 37.86
C ARG A 1218 52.11 80.33 36.35
N GLN A 1219 53.10 80.78 35.57
CA GLN A 1219 53.06 81.08 34.12
C GLN A 1219 53.59 79.97 33.19
N GLY A 1220 53.10 79.86 31.93
CA GLY A 1220 53.82 79.24 30.79
C GLY A 1220 52.96 78.72 29.61
N ALA A 1221 52.73 79.54 28.56
CA ALA A 1221 51.85 79.22 27.41
C ALA A 1221 52.58 78.80 26.10
N GLY A 1222 53.87 78.44 26.16
CA GLY A 1222 54.65 78.09 24.96
C GLY A 1222 55.69 77.01 25.20
N VAL A 1223 56.70 77.33 26.00
CA VAL A 1223 57.76 76.39 26.43
C VAL A 1223 57.90 76.47 27.95
N MET A 1224 57.94 75.32 28.62
CA MET A 1224 58.27 75.24 30.04
C MET A 1224 59.51 74.36 30.25
N VAL A 1225 60.41 74.81 31.12
CA VAL A 1225 61.67 74.13 31.42
C VAL A 1225 61.80 74.04 32.92
N CYS A 1226 61.94 72.84 33.48
CA CYS A 1226 61.97 72.60 34.91
C CYS A 1226 62.92 71.45 35.30
N ASN A 1227 63.08 71.19 36.60
CA ASN A 1227 63.81 70.04 37.14
C ASN A 1227 65.26 69.87 36.61
N GLY A 1228 65.97 70.98 36.39
CA GLY A 1228 67.37 70.95 35.95
C GLY A 1228 67.59 70.84 34.44
N ALA A 1229 66.51 70.84 33.65
CA ALA A 1229 66.59 70.81 32.19
C ALA A 1229 67.24 72.07 31.60
N THR A 1230 67.87 71.91 30.43
CA THR A 1230 68.52 73.00 29.69
C THR A 1230 67.72 73.38 28.45
N PHE A 1231 67.39 74.67 28.30
CA PHE A 1231 66.85 75.21 27.06
C PHE A 1231 67.83 76.23 26.45
N THR A 1232 68.26 75.96 25.22
CA THR A 1232 69.14 76.86 24.46
C THR A 1232 68.40 77.40 23.25
N LEU A 1233 68.19 78.72 23.24
CA LEU A 1233 67.65 79.44 22.09
C LEU A 1233 68.79 80.19 21.39
N SER A 1234 68.99 79.94 20.09
CA SER A 1234 69.97 80.62 19.24
C SER A 1234 69.29 81.29 18.03
N ASN A 1235 70.06 82.06 17.25
CA ASN A 1235 69.54 83.00 16.26
C ASN A 1235 68.60 82.33 15.23
N ASN A 1236 67.38 82.89 15.10
CA ASN A 1236 66.28 82.56 14.17
C ASN A 1236 65.11 81.73 14.72
N GLY A 1237 65.23 81.10 15.91
CA GLY A 1237 64.09 80.50 16.59
C GLY A 1237 63.09 81.55 17.10
N LYS A 1238 61.78 81.34 16.92
CA LYS A 1238 60.72 82.28 17.34
C LYS A 1238 59.72 81.61 18.29
N ILE A 1239 59.43 82.25 19.41
CA ILE A 1239 58.33 81.88 20.31
C ILE A 1239 57.39 83.08 20.38
N THR A 1240 56.17 82.99 19.82
CA THR A 1240 55.28 84.15 19.60
C THR A 1240 53.81 83.83 19.94
N ASN A 1241 52.99 84.85 20.25
CA ASN A 1241 51.54 84.71 20.44
C ASN A 1241 51.07 83.59 21.40
N GLY A 1242 51.71 83.40 22.55
CA GLY A 1242 51.06 82.64 23.64
C GLY A 1242 50.01 83.53 24.31
N LYS A 1243 48.73 83.14 24.32
CA LYS A 1243 47.76 83.83 25.20
C LYS A 1243 48.05 83.39 26.64
N GLN A 1244 48.18 84.38 27.52
CA GLN A 1244 48.63 84.21 28.92
C GLN A 1244 47.80 83.21 29.71
#